data_AF-A0A7X2NFE0-F1
#
_entry.id   AF-A0A7X2NFE0-F1
#
_cell.length_a   1.000
_cell.length_b   1.000
_cell.length_c   1.000
_cell.angle_alpha   90.00
_cell.angle_beta   90.00
_cell.angle_gamma   90.00
#
_symmetry.space_group_name_H-M   'P 1'
#
loop_
_entity.id
_entity.type
_entity.pdbx_description
1 polymer ?
#
loop_
_entity_poly.entity_id
_entity_poly.type
_entity_poly.pdbx_seq_one_letter_code
_entity_poly.pdbx_strand_id
1 'polypeptide(L)'
;MGVSKRIARNIVFILGFLFISLFLFIPQSVNAAESLPEDSFTAQILVGDKAVSRDSDNVIVLETNQYSQDQYWEFIPIGGGQYKIINKGTQKALDVSGASDKNGANIQIYSDNGSDAQKWTLNLESDGSYTLQPACSGDKVMDVTGGKINTNGTNVQLYQENNTVAQKFKIVIGNPVNGSTDLGTNFYARLTSSGRSLSVTGSNVVIDNTQISKNQVWKFELNKSSNTYTITYCANRKVLDVFGAIDKDGTNIQTYPSNQTNAQKWYLLKRSDGSYTLRPAMSGSRSVDIAGNSSNVGTNVQLYRMNNSSAQSFTVEKTIDEQQMPTANVGTGFVAKVVNAGNGKVLTESGDSQVVQTASSNIKQQLWKFELVDGVYKITNQASGKVLDVSGAWDVNGTAIQTYSSNDTKAQRWTIEKNGSTYNLKPAVSDHRVLDIKDGSTSEGAKAQLYTSNGTKAQAFTIEKVTDSSSYIQAVDIGDNVTARITNVKSGKSLTINGNGITQNTKSSSSDQGWIFKRNADLSYTIVNVGNKSEALDVVGGANKQAYVQAYPSNSTKAQRWILVRSGNHYALRPECATGYALDVVGASTSDDAKLQIYTNNNTAAQQFDINKASTSEFGSVYAGGLGFDVSEWQGYISADNWRKAKNAGYSFAMLRIAWGHAGNGAMDKQFNNNYENATKAGMPFGVYVYSYADDEKEARQEADYAISLLNGRSLKMPICIDLEDNRISYLSKTQQSKNAIAFCEEVKKAGYTPMIYANQNWLNNHLDYSMIKNYKIWYAQYPYSWNNSSKPQYSNHIDIWQYSDRGSVPGLSGSIDMNKAYSNF
;
A
#
# COMPACT_ATOMS: atom_id res chain seq x y z
N MET A 1 -28.56 32.16 26.12
CA MET A 1 -29.85 32.03 26.82
C MET A 1 -30.86 31.39 25.89
N GLY A 2 -31.57 30.36 26.36
CA GLY A 2 -32.96 30.09 25.94
C GLY A 2 -33.23 29.32 24.64
N VAL A 3 -33.20 27.99 24.75
CA VAL A 3 -34.19 26.99 24.25
C VAL A 3 -35.17 27.42 23.14
N SER A 4 -35.26 26.61 22.07
CA SER A 4 -36.48 26.47 21.27
C SER A 4 -36.80 24.99 20.97
N LYS A 5 -38.04 24.63 21.30
CA LYS A 5 -38.73 23.34 21.09
C LYS A 5 -38.99 23.09 19.61
N ARG A 6 -39.10 21.82 19.21
CA ARG A 6 -40.17 21.37 18.29
C ARG A 6 -40.57 19.92 18.52
N ILE A 7 -41.87 19.70 18.45
CA ILE A 7 -42.67 18.53 18.81
C ILE A 7 -43.23 17.90 17.52
N ALA A 8 -43.48 16.58 17.57
CA ALA A 8 -44.43 15.76 16.78
C ALA A 8 -44.04 15.40 15.32
N ARG A 9 -44.37 14.23 14.75
CA ARG A 9 -45.44 13.24 15.04
C ARG A 9 -45.19 11.93 14.22
N ASN A 10 -45.72 10.82 14.76
CA ASN A 10 -46.52 9.76 14.09
C ASN A 10 -45.94 8.41 13.56
N ILE A 11 -46.48 7.34 14.17
CA ILE A 11 -47.08 6.08 13.62
C ILE A 11 -46.31 4.73 13.74
N VAL A 12 -46.67 4.00 14.82
CA VAL A 12 -47.08 2.58 15.06
C VAL A 12 -47.00 1.53 13.92
N PHE A 13 -46.36 0.36 14.16
CA PHE A 13 -46.99 -0.99 14.33
C PHE A 13 -45.98 -2.17 14.44
N ILE A 14 -46.06 -2.86 15.60
CA ILE A 14 -45.97 -4.32 15.92
C ILE A 14 -44.87 -5.22 15.30
N LEU A 15 -44.10 -5.91 16.16
CA LEU A 15 -43.89 -7.38 16.10
C LEU A 15 -43.17 -7.97 17.34
N GLY A 16 -43.85 -8.93 17.98
CA GLY A 16 -43.27 -10.16 18.53
C GLY A 16 -42.40 -10.11 19.80
N PHE A 17 -43.02 -10.25 20.97
CA PHE A 17 -42.32 -10.69 22.18
C PHE A 17 -42.02 -12.20 22.09
N LEU A 18 -40.75 -12.57 21.95
CA LEU A 18 -40.25 -13.90 22.30
C LEU A 18 -39.56 -13.77 23.67
N PHE A 19 -40.13 -14.40 24.70
CA PHE A 19 -39.48 -14.55 26.01
C PHE A 19 -38.28 -15.49 25.84
N ILE A 20 -37.08 -14.93 25.80
CA ILE A 20 -35.85 -15.67 26.13
C ILE A 20 -35.42 -15.13 27.50
N SER A 21 -35.37 -16.03 28.48
CA SER A 21 -34.84 -15.76 29.81
C SER A 21 -33.40 -15.28 29.69
N LEU A 22 -33.19 -13.97 29.75
CA LEU A 22 -31.89 -13.39 29.92
C LEU A 22 -31.49 -13.63 31.39
N PHE A 23 -30.83 -14.75 31.67
CA PHE A 23 -29.97 -14.81 32.84
C PHE A 23 -28.91 -13.72 32.63
N LEU A 24 -29.06 -12.60 33.34
CA LEU A 24 -27.95 -11.68 33.57
C LEU A 24 -26.87 -12.50 34.30
N PHE A 25 -25.94 -13.07 33.54
CA PHE A 25 -24.63 -13.36 34.07
C PHE A 25 -23.97 -12.00 34.26
N ILE A 26 -24.09 -11.47 35.48
CA ILE A 26 -23.15 -10.47 35.97
C ILE A 26 -21.80 -11.19 35.95
N PRO A 27 -20.81 -10.79 35.12
CA PRO A 27 -19.46 -11.27 35.34
C PRO A 27 -19.06 -10.75 36.71
N GLN A 28 -18.94 -11.64 37.70
CA GLN A 28 -18.26 -11.28 38.93
C GLN A 28 -16.87 -10.79 38.52
N SER A 29 -16.63 -9.51 38.70
CA SER A 29 -15.29 -8.96 38.75
C SER A 29 -14.58 -9.63 39.92
N VAL A 30 -13.74 -10.62 39.63
CA VAL A 30 -12.88 -11.24 40.65
C VAL A 30 -11.77 -10.23 40.95
N ASN A 31 -12.03 -9.38 41.94
CA ASN A 31 -10.99 -8.62 42.62
C ASN A 31 -10.42 -9.47 43.76
N ALA A 32 -9.12 -9.31 43.98
CA ALA A 32 -8.29 -9.91 45.03
C ALA A 32 -7.86 -11.35 44.79
N ALA A 33 -6.60 -11.62 45.18
CA ALA A 33 -5.90 -12.89 45.09
C ALA A 33 -6.83 -14.07 45.42
N GLU A 34 -6.99 -15.02 44.50
CA GLU A 34 -7.87 -16.16 44.75
C GLU A 34 -7.44 -16.87 46.04
N SER A 35 -8.33 -16.80 47.03
CA SER A 35 -8.46 -17.81 48.06
C SER A 35 -8.53 -19.19 47.39
N LEU A 36 -8.01 -20.22 48.06
CA LEU A 36 -8.16 -21.59 47.62
C LEU A 36 -9.65 -21.90 47.30
N PRO A 37 -9.94 -22.84 46.37
CA PRO A 37 -11.32 -23.17 45.98
C PRO A 37 -12.23 -23.41 47.19
N GLU A 38 -13.48 -22.94 47.08
CA GLU A 38 -14.50 -23.12 48.13
C GLU A 38 -14.96 -24.57 48.27
N ASP A 39 -14.84 -25.36 47.20
CA ASP A 39 -15.10 -26.80 47.15
C ASP A 39 -13.83 -27.63 47.38
N SER A 40 -13.96 -28.95 47.53
CA SER A 40 -12.79 -29.82 47.62
C SER A 40 -11.95 -29.80 46.34
N PHE A 41 -10.63 -29.82 46.49
CA PHE A 41 -9.69 -29.79 45.37
C PHE A 41 -8.46 -30.64 45.63
N THR A 42 -7.83 -31.16 44.57
CA THR A 42 -6.55 -31.86 44.66
C THR A 42 -5.40 -30.91 44.31
N ALA A 43 -4.33 -30.94 45.08
CA ALA A 43 -3.14 -30.11 44.86
C ALA A 43 -1.84 -30.84 45.29
N GLN A 44 -0.70 -30.37 44.80
CA GLN A 44 0.58 -30.65 45.45
C GLN A 44 0.88 -29.59 46.49
N ILE A 45 1.62 -29.97 47.54
CA ILE A 45 2.20 -29.04 48.51
C ILE A 45 3.70 -29.02 48.21
N LEU A 46 4.22 -27.86 47.81
CA LEU A 46 5.63 -27.72 47.41
C LEU A 46 6.37 -26.75 48.33
N VAL A 47 7.66 -26.99 48.54
CA VAL A 47 8.59 -26.01 49.16
C VAL A 47 9.88 -26.02 48.34
N GLY A 48 10.27 -24.84 47.85
CA GLY A 48 11.30 -24.76 46.80
C GLY A 48 10.92 -25.59 45.58
N ASP A 49 11.79 -26.53 45.21
CA ASP A 49 11.60 -27.46 44.08
C ASP A 49 11.20 -28.89 44.54
N LYS A 50 10.88 -29.06 45.83
CA LYS A 50 10.53 -30.33 46.45
C LYS A 50 9.02 -30.42 46.72
N ALA A 51 8.51 -31.65 46.69
CA ALA A 51 7.14 -31.96 47.05
C ALA A 51 7.08 -32.55 48.45
N VAL A 52 6.06 -32.15 49.21
CA VAL A 52 5.69 -32.81 50.46
C VAL A 52 5.05 -34.15 50.11
N SER A 53 5.62 -35.23 50.64
CA SER A 53 5.22 -36.61 50.39
C SER A 53 5.28 -37.43 51.67
N ARG A 54 4.95 -38.73 51.59
CA ARG A 54 5.20 -39.67 52.67
C ARG A 54 6.40 -40.55 52.35
N ASP A 55 7.08 -41.04 53.38
CA ASP A 55 8.01 -42.16 53.27
C ASP A 55 7.31 -43.52 53.49
N SER A 56 8.10 -44.59 53.60
CA SER A 56 7.62 -45.95 53.89
C SER A 56 7.01 -46.10 55.28
N ASP A 57 7.40 -45.25 56.22
CA ASP A 57 6.99 -45.30 57.62
C ASP A 57 5.77 -44.40 57.91
N ASN A 58 5.17 -43.83 56.86
CA ASN A 58 4.04 -42.89 56.91
C ASN A 58 4.39 -41.52 57.52
N VAL A 59 5.67 -41.19 57.59
CA VAL A 59 6.15 -39.87 58.01
C VAL A 59 6.15 -38.92 56.82
N ILE A 60 5.84 -37.64 57.05
CA ILE A 60 5.87 -36.64 55.98
C ILE A 60 7.30 -36.14 55.78
N VAL A 61 7.77 -36.25 54.54
CA VAL A 61 9.11 -35.85 54.13
C VAL A 61 9.09 -34.99 52.87
N LEU A 62 10.18 -34.30 52.61
CA LEU A 62 10.43 -33.66 51.32
C LEU A 62 11.05 -34.65 50.34
N GLU A 63 10.50 -34.72 49.14
CA GLU A 63 11.05 -35.53 48.05
C GLU A 63 11.19 -34.75 46.75
N THR A 64 12.02 -35.26 45.85
CA THR A 64 12.02 -34.79 44.46
C THR A 64 10.59 -34.87 43.93
N ASN A 65 10.08 -33.78 43.34
CA ASN A 65 8.77 -33.80 42.73
C ASN A 65 8.76 -34.74 41.50
N GLN A 66 8.23 -35.95 41.72
CA GLN A 66 8.10 -37.02 40.73
C GLN A 66 6.65 -37.28 40.36
N TYR A 67 5.72 -36.50 40.94
CA TYR A 67 4.29 -36.52 40.66
C TYR A 67 3.64 -37.88 40.94
N SER A 68 4.13 -38.61 41.94
CA SER A 68 3.48 -39.84 42.42
C SER A 68 2.16 -39.52 43.12
N GLN A 69 1.24 -40.49 43.25
CA GLN A 69 -0.01 -40.27 43.99
C GLN A 69 0.24 -39.83 45.45
N ASP A 70 1.37 -40.24 46.03
CA ASP A 70 1.80 -39.86 47.37
C ASP A 70 2.24 -38.39 47.49
N GLN A 71 2.39 -37.67 46.38
CA GLN A 71 2.74 -36.24 46.32
C GLN A 71 1.52 -35.34 46.03
N TYR A 72 0.32 -35.94 45.96
CA TYR A 72 -0.94 -35.23 45.78
C TYR A 72 -1.82 -35.36 47.01
N TRP A 73 -2.51 -34.27 47.31
CA TRP A 73 -3.31 -34.08 48.49
C TRP A 73 -4.68 -33.53 48.11
N GLU A 74 -5.75 -34.13 48.61
CA GLU A 74 -7.11 -33.63 48.50
C GLU A 74 -7.43 -32.75 49.71
N PHE A 75 -7.65 -31.47 49.44
CA PHE A 75 -8.07 -30.46 50.40
C PHE A 75 -9.59 -30.48 50.45
N ILE A 76 -10.13 -30.83 51.61
CA ILE A 76 -11.57 -30.90 51.87
C ILE A 76 -11.90 -29.79 52.87
N PRO A 77 -12.65 -28.75 52.46
CA PRO A 77 -13.05 -27.68 53.36
C PRO A 77 -13.99 -28.23 54.44
N ILE A 78 -13.75 -27.87 55.70
CA ILE A 78 -14.54 -28.33 56.86
C ILE A 78 -15.21 -27.18 57.63
N GLY A 79 -15.21 -25.97 57.05
CA GLY A 79 -15.75 -24.75 57.65
C GLY A 79 -14.73 -23.96 58.47
N GLY A 80 -15.03 -22.69 58.76
CA GLY A 80 -14.15 -21.83 59.58
C GLY A 80 -12.77 -21.51 58.99
N GLY A 81 -12.58 -21.67 57.68
CA GLY A 81 -11.29 -21.49 57.00
C GLY A 81 -10.32 -22.67 57.16
N GLN A 82 -10.78 -23.81 57.68
CA GLN A 82 -9.97 -25.00 57.89
C GLN A 82 -10.20 -26.06 56.81
N TYR A 83 -9.15 -26.86 56.58
CA TYR A 83 -9.13 -27.96 55.64
C TYR A 83 -8.74 -29.25 56.35
N LYS A 84 -9.39 -30.34 55.95
CA LYS A 84 -8.84 -31.68 56.08
C LYS A 84 -8.04 -31.99 54.82
N ILE A 85 -6.81 -32.47 54.97
CA ILE A 85 -5.87 -32.68 53.85
C ILE A 85 -5.58 -34.18 53.72
N ILE A 86 -6.05 -34.82 52.66
CA ILE A 86 -6.00 -36.28 52.46
C ILE A 86 -4.97 -36.65 51.40
N ASN A 87 -4.03 -37.52 51.74
CA ASN A 87 -3.07 -38.03 50.77
C ASN A 87 -3.75 -38.92 49.72
N LYS A 88 -3.57 -38.64 48.42
CA LYS A 88 -4.25 -39.39 47.35
C LYS A 88 -3.78 -40.84 47.24
N GLY A 89 -2.49 -41.11 47.49
CA GLY A 89 -1.94 -42.47 47.39
C GLY A 89 -2.44 -43.44 48.46
N THR A 90 -2.77 -42.93 49.65
CA THR A 90 -3.12 -43.76 50.82
C THR A 90 -4.52 -43.54 51.39
N GLN A 91 -5.19 -42.44 51.00
CA GLN A 91 -6.47 -41.99 51.55
C GLN A 91 -6.44 -41.67 53.06
N LYS A 92 -5.24 -41.44 53.63
CA LYS A 92 -5.04 -41.03 55.03
C LYS A 92 -4.88 -39.52 55.16
N ALA A 93 -5.24 -38.97 56.33
CA ALA A 93 -5.20 -37.54 56.62
C ALA A 93 -3.80 -37.09 57.07
N LEU A 94 -3.41 -35.87 56.67
CA LEU A 94 -2.25 -35.16 57.20
C LEU A 94 -2.48 -34.84 58.68
N ASP A 95 -1.56 -35.30 59.54
CA ASP A 95 -1.78 -35.42 60.98
C ASP A 95 -0.54 -34.98 61.76
N VAL A 96 -0.73 -34.23 62.85
CA VAL A 96 0.32 -34.00 63.86
C VAL A 96 0.34 -35.17 64.83
N SER A 97 1.45 -35.90 64.90
CA SER A 97 1.56 -37.11 65.71
C SER A 97 1.21 -36.85 67.18
N GLY A 98 0.20 -37.57 67.67
CA GLY A 98 -0.31 -37.46 69.04
C GLY A 98 -0.98 -36.13 69.38
N ALA A 99 -1.35 -35.31 68.39
CA ALA A 99 -1.84 -33.94 68.58
C ALA A 99 -0.90 -33.08 69.45
N SER A 100 0.41 -33.35 69.39
CA SER A 100 1.41 -32.70 70.25
C SER A 100 1.68 -31.26 69.82
N ASP A 101 1.50 -30.32 70.75
CA ASP A 101 1.84 -28.90 70.57
C ASP A 101 3.33 -28.57 70.91
N LYS A 102 4.25 -29.48 70.60
CA LYS A 102 5.69 -29.31 70.89
C LYS A 102 6.46 -29.00 69.61
N ASN A 103 7.48 -28.15 69.72
CA ASN A 103 8.46 -27.99 68.63
C ASN A 103 9.10 -29.34 68.30
N GLY A 104 9.12 -29.68 67.02
CA GLY A 104 9.60 -30.96 66.51
C GLY A 104 8.59 -32.09 66.59
N ALA A 105 7.33 -31.83 66.95
CA ALA A 105 6.28 -32.84 66.83
C ALA A 105 6.18 -33.29 65.36
N ASN A 106 6.18 -34.60 65.15
CA ASN A 106 6.26 -35.15 63.81
C ASN A 106 4.96 -34.92 63.04
N ILE A 107 5.04 -34.58 61.75
CA ILE A 107 3.88 -34.59 60.86
C ILE A 107 3.90 -35.91 60.09
N GLN A 108 2.76 -36.58 60.06
CA GLN A 108 2.58 -37.93 59.51
C GLN A 108 1.29 -38.01 58.69
N ILE A 109 1.02 -39.17 58.08
CA ILE A 109 -0.34 -39.53 57.68
C ILE A 109 -0.96 -40.50 58.69
N TYR A 110 -2.23 -40.28 59.02
CA TYR A 110 -2.97 -41.13 59.94
C TYR A 110 -4.41 -41.38 59.47
N SER A 111 -5.06 -42.41 60.01
CA SER A 111 -6.48 -42.64 59.72
C SER A 111 -7.30 -41.41 60.09
N ASP A 112 -8.20 -41.00 59.20
CA ASP A 112 -9.10 -39.87 59.43
C ASP A 112 -9.93 -40.11 60.70
N ASN A 113 -9.70 -39.28 61.71
CA ASN A 113 -10.27 -39.42 63.05
C ASN A 113 -10.96 -38.12 63.52
N GLY A 114 -10.95 -37.06 62.70
CA GLY A 114 -11.59 -35.77 63.01
C GLY A 114 -10.96 -34.97 64.15
N SER A 115 -9.80 -35.38 64.67
CA SER A 115 -9.09 -34.66 65.74
C SER A 115 -8.53 -33.32 65.25
N ASP A 116 -8.19 -32.44 66.19
CA ASP A 116 -7.58 -31.14 65.88
C ASP A 116 -6.16 -31.26 65.29
N ALA A 117 -5.55 -32.45 65.35
CA ALA A 117 -4.30 -32.75 64.65
C ALA A 117 -4.45 -32.85 63.12
N GLN A 118 -5.67 -33.00 62.61
CA GLN A 118 -5.98 -33.23 61.19
C GLN A 118 -6.73 -32.08 60.51
N LYS A 119 -6.95 -30.98 61.25
CA LYS A 119 -7.62 -29.78 60.77
C LYS A 119 -6.57 -28.69 60.59
N TRP A 120 -6.43 -28.18 59.38
CA TRP A 120 -5.36 -27.26 59.01
C TRP A 120 -5.92 -25.94 58.51
N THR A 121 -5.52 -24.84 59.13
CA THR A 121 -5.72 -23.48 58.63
C THR A 121 -4.60 -23.14 57.66
N LEU A 122 -4.93 -22.63 56.48
CA LEU A 122 -3.95 -22.20 55.48
C LEU A 122 -3.92 -20.67 55.43
N ASN A 123 -2.83 -20.07 55.91
CA ASN A 123 -2.67 -18.61 55.91
C ASN A 123 -1.87 -18.20 54.67
N LEU A 124 -2.49 -17.40 53.79
CA LEU A 124 -1.87 -16.91 52.56
C LEU A 124 -0.87 -15.78 52.88
N GLU A 125 0.38 -15.98 52.46
CA GLU A 125 1.46 -15.01 52.58
C GLU A 125 1.50 -14.03 51.40
N SER A 126 2.13 -12.87 51.62
CA SER A 126 2.28 -11.84 50.59
C SER A 126 3.05 -12.28 49.32
N ASP A 127 3.89 -13.32 49.43
CA ASP A 127 4.62 -13.94 48.32
C ASP A 127 3.80 -15.01 47.57
N GLY A 128 2.59 -15.33 48.05
CA GLY A 128 1.71 -16.34 47.49
C GLY A 128 1.94 -17.76 48.00
N SER A 129 2.86 -17.96 48.95
CA SER A 129 2.96 -19.20 49.72
C SER A 129 1.92 -19.24 50.84
N TYR A 130 1.83 -20.37 51.53
CA TYR A 130 0.94 -20.62 52.65
C TYR A 130 1.73 -21.15 53.83
N THR A 131 1.43 -20.65 55.03
CA THR A 131 1.73 -21.39 56.26
C THR A 131 0.56 -22.34 56.55
N LEU A 132 0.86 -23.56 57.01
CA LEU A 132 -0.14 -24.56 57.35
C LEU A 132 -0.13 -24.74 58.88
N GLN A 133 -1.18 -24.24 59.54
CA GLN A 133 -1.32 -24.30 61.00
C GLN A 133 -2.34 -25.38 61.39
N PRO A 134 -1.97 -26.39 62.20
CA PRO A 134 -2.92 -27.38 62.68
C PRO A 134 -3.77 -26.81 63.83
N ALA A 135 -5.02 -27.23 63.96
CA ALA A 135 -5.93 -26.76 65.00
C ALA A 135 -5.49 -27.15 66.42
N CYS A 136 -4.65 -28.18 66.56
CA CYS A 136 -4.05 -28.59 67.84
C CYS A 136 -2.95 -27.64 68.35
N SER A 137 -2.56 -26.61 67.59
CA SER A 137 -1.54 -25.63 67.99
C SER A 137 -1.98 -24.19 67.71
N GLY A 138 -1.78 -23.31 68.69
CA GLY A 138 -2.12 -21.89 68.57
C GLY A 138 -1.06 -21.02 67.88
N ASP A 139 0.18 -21.48 67.79
CA ASP A 139 1.34 -20.64 67.41
C ASP A 139 2.44 -21.38 66.62
N LYS A 140 2.20 -22.63 66.20
CA LYS A 140 3.15 -23.44 65.43
C LYS A 140 2.56 -23.83 64.09
N VAL A 141 3.43 -23.97 63.11
CA VAL A 141 3.10 -24.26 61.72
C VAL A 141 3.92 -25.43 61.20
N MET A 142 3.47 -26.02 60.09
CA MET A 142 4.27 -26.98 59.32
C MET A 142 5.63 -26.37 58.97
N ASP A 143 6.70 -27.15 59.18
CA ASP A 143 8.08 -26.71 59.08
C ASP A 143 8.97 -27.84 58.51
N VAL A 144 9.93 -27.46 57.67
CA VAL A 144 10.94 -28.38 57.17
C VAL A 144 12.11 -28.45 58.14
N THR A 145 12.36 -29.64 58.69
CA THR A 145 13.34 -29.86 59.77
C THR A 145 14.71 -29.27 59.43
N GLY A 146 15.17 -28.36 60.30
CA GLY A 146 16.48 -27.69 60.17
C GLY A 146 16.60 -26.79 58.94
N GLY A 147 15.48 -26.42 58.30
CA GLY A 147 15.44 -25.57 57.11
C GLY A 147 16.02 -26.21 55.85
N LYS A 148 16.18 -27.54 55.81
CA LYS A 148 16.84 -28.27 54.71
C LYS A 148 15.92 -28.49 53.50
N ILE A 149 15.32 -27.42 52.98
CA ILE A 149 14.28 -27.45 51.93
C ILE A 149 14.71 -28.09 50.59
N ASN A 150 16.01 -28.28 50.36
CA ASN A 150 16.55 -28.84 49.12
C ASN A 150 17.00 -30.30 49.23
N THR A 151 16.81 -30.97 50.39
CA THR A 151 17.32 -32.32 50.65
C THR A 151 16.18 -33.35 50.70
N ASN A 152 16.25 -34.40 49.87
CA ASN A 152 15.27 -35.49 49.89
C ASN A 152 15.31 -36.26 51.22
N GLY A 153 14.18 -36.82 51.63
CA GLY A 153 14.00 -37.49 52.91
C GLY A 153 14.01 -36.55 54.12
N THR A 154 14.07 -35.23 53.93
CA THR A 154 14.03 -34.29 55.07
C THR A 154 12.66 -34.33 55.71
N ASN A 155 12.62 -34.61 57.01
CA ASN A 155 11.39 -34.66 57.78
C ASN A 155 10.63 -33.33 57.82
N VAL A 156 9.29 -33.40 57.78
CA VAL A 156 8.38 -32.28 57.99
C VAL A 156 7.78 -32.41 59.40
N GLN A 157 7.86 -31.32 60.15
CA GLN A 157 7.56 -31.27 61.58
C GLN A 157 6.67 -30.07 61.89
N LEU A 158 6.14 -30.02 63.11
CA LEU A 158 5.50 -28.84 63.68
C LEU A 158 6.57 -27.99 64.40
N TYR A 159 6.62 -26.69 64.12
CA TYR A 159 7.58 -25.79 64.79
C TYR A 159 7.00 -24.38 64.95
N GLN A 160 7.49 -23.65 65.96
CA GLN A 160 7.16 -22.25 66.20
C GLN A 160 7.28 -21.44 64.91
N GLU A 161 6.25 -20.66 64.59
CA GLU A 161 6.29 -19.75 63.46
C GLU A 161 7.50 -18.80 63.59
N ASN A 162 8.37 -18.82 62.58
CA ASN A 162 9.64 -18.10 62.56
C ASN A 162 9.89 -17.37 61.24
N ASN A 163 8.90 -17.32 60.35
CA ASN A 163 8.92 -16.60 59.08
C ASN A 163 10.03 -17.02 58.09
N THR A 164 10.59 -18.22 58.25
CA THR A 164 11.60 -18.75 57.32
C THR A 164 10.97 -19.43 56.10
N VAL A 165 11.74 -19.61 55.03
CA VAL A 165 11.30 -20.35 53.82
C VAL A 165 10.94 -21.82 54.10
N ALA A 166 11.36 -22.36 55.24
CA ALA A 166 11.06 -23.72 55.67
C ALA A 166 9.58 -23.91 56.07
N GLN A 167 8.85 -22.82 56.30
CA GLN A 167 7.46 -22.80 56.74
C GLN A 167 6.49 -22.32 55.65
N LYS A 168 7.03 -22.03 54.45
CA LYS A 168 6.31 -21.38 53.35
C LYS A 168 6.09 -22.36 52.21
N PHE A 169 4.87 -22.91 52.14
CA PHE A 169 4.50 -23.95 51.18
C PHE A 169 3.62 -23.40 50.07
N LYS A 170 3.82 -23.86 48.85
CA LYS A 170 2.94 -23.54 47.73
C LYS A 170 1.92 -24.64 47.52
N ILE A 171 0.66 -24.24 47.43
CA ILE A 171 -0.43 -25.13 47.04
C ILE A 171 -0.59 -25.03 45.52
N VAL A 172 -0.13 -26.05 44.81
CA VAL A 172 -0.22 -26.12 43.35
C VAL A 172 -1.47 -26.91 43.00
N ILE A 173 -2.57 -26.20 42.76
CA ILE A 173 -3.87 -26.78 42.46
C ILE A 173 -3.83 -27.56 41.14
N GLY A 174 -4.50 -28.71 41.18
CA GLY A 174 -4.72 -29.63 40.08
C GLY A 174 -3.99 -30.96 40.27
N ASN A 175 -4.56 -32.01 39.66
CA ASN A 175 -3.82 -33.17 39.21
C ASN A 175 -3.41 -32.91 37.74
N PRO A 176 -2.20 -32.41 37.45
CA PRO A 176 -1.81 -32.03 36.10
C PRO A 176 -1.75 -33.19 35.10
N VAL A 177 -1.87 -34.45 35.54
CA VAL A 177 -2.01 -35.57 34.61
C VAL A 177 -3.29 -35.47 33.77
N ASN A 178 -4.37 -34.84 34.28
CA ASN A 178 -5.64 -34.72 33.55
C ASN A 178 -5.93 -33.33 32.95
N GLY A 179 -5.24 -32.26 33.41
CA GLY A 179 -5.49 -30.88 32.94
C GLY A 179 -4.50 -30.35 31.89
N SER A 180 -3.30 -30.91 31.81
CA SER A 180 -2.32 -30.56 30.78
C SER A 180 -2.58 -31.38 29.51
N THR A 181 -2.54 -30.72 28.36
CA THR A 181 -2.84 -31.36 27.07
C THR A 181 -1.60 -32.05 26.52
N ASP A 182 -1.71 -33.36 26.27
CA ASP A 182 -0.70 -34.10 25.52
C ASP A 182 -0.84 -33.81 24.01
N LEU A 183 0.11 -33.07 23.45
CA LEU A 183 0.26 -32.76 22.03
C LEU A 183 1.24 -33.71 21.31
N GLY A 184 1.73 -34.74 21.98
CA GLY A 184 2.79 -35.65 21.53
C GLY A 184 4.18 -35.22 21.99
N THR A 185 5.19 -36.07 21.79
CA THR A 185 6.60 -35.75 22.12
C THR A 185 7.44 -35.56 20.87
N ASN A 186 8.56 -34.82 20.98
CA ASN A 186 9.55 -34.58 19.93
C ASN A 186 8.99 -33.87 18.67
N PHE A 187 8.14 -32.86 18.87
CA PHE A 187 7.67 -32.03 17.77
C PHE A 187 8.22 -30.61 17.86
N TYR A 188 8.22 -29.91 16.73
CA TYR A 188 8.58 -28.51 16.61
C TYR A 188 7.32 -27.67 16.48
N ALA A 189 7.29 -26.52 17.13
CA ALA A 189 6.18 -25.58 17.00
C ALA A 189 6.62 -24.14 17.25
N ARG A 190 5.91 -23.22 16.63
CA ARG A 190 5.93 -21.81 16.96
C ARG A 190 4.85 -21.53 18.00
N LEU A 191 5.20 -20.82 19.07
CA LEU A 191 4.25 -20.35 20.06
C LEU A 191 3.79 -18.95 19.67
N THR A 192 2.50 -18.77 19.41
CA THR A 192 1.95 -17.47 19.00
C THR A 192 0.87 -16.96 19.93
N SER A 193 0.73 -15.65 20.05
CA SER A 193 -0.37 -14.99 20.76
C SER A 193 -0.75 -13.72 20.01
N SER A 194 -2.05 -13.53 19.77
CA SER A 194 -2.60 -12.40 19.00
C SER A 194 -1.83 -12.10 17.69
N GLY A 195 -1.43 -13.15 16.96
CA GLY A 195 -0.71 -13.03 15.68
C GLY A 195 0.77 -12.66 15.79
N ARG A 196 1.39 -12.74 16.98
CA ARG A 196 2.83 -12.56 17.20
C ARG A 196 3.46 -13.82 17.75
N SER A 197 4.74 -14.02 17.48
CA SER A 197 5.50 -15.18 17.93
C SER A 197 6.30 -14.90 19.19
N LEU A 198 6.35 -15.86 20.10
CA LEU A 198 7.36 -15.90 21.16
C LEU A 198 8.72 -16.08 20.52
N SER A 199 9.62 -15.15 20.82
CA SER A 199 10.95 -14.98 20.25
C SER A 199 11.95 -14.66 21.36
N VAL A 200 13.24 -14.66 21.05
CA VAL A 200 14.30 -14.45 22.05
C VAL A 200 15.23 -13.32 21.63
N THR A 201 15.46 -12.36 22.52
CA THR A 201 16.47 -11.30 22.39
C THR A 201 17.53 -11.49 23.48
N GLY A 202 18.74 -11.93 23.11
CA GLY A 202 19.74 -12.37 24.07
C GLY A 202 19.29 -13.65 24.78
N SER A 203 18.96 -13.57 26.07
CA SER A 203 18.28 -14.63 26.82
C SER A 203 16.81 -14.33 27.11
N ASN A 204 16.34 -13.11 26.83
CA ASN A 204 15.01 -12.65 27.21
C ASN A 204 13.93 -13.14 26.22
N VAL A 205 12.79 -13.62 26.72
CA VAL A 205 11.66 -14.01 25.87
C VAL A 205 10.76 -12.79 25.65
N VAL A 206 10.46 -12.52 24.38
CA VAL A 206 9.68 -11.37 23.93
C VAL A 206 8.68 -11.81 22.86
N ILE A 207 7.71 -10.96 22.52
CA ILE A 207 6.89 -11.14 21.31
C ILE A 207 7.49 -10.42 20.11
N ASP A 208 7.41 -11.02 18.92
CA ASP A 208 7.89 -10.44 17.66
C ASP A 208 6.94 -10.78 16.49
N ASN A 209 7.11 -10.14 15.33
CA ASN A 209 6.41 -10.45 14.10
C ASN A 209 6.67 -11.90 13.69
N THR A 210 5.65 -12.58 13.16
CA THR A 210 5.74 -13.98 12.75
C THR A 210 6.56 -14.17 11.47
N GLN A 211 7.70 -14.83 11.59
CA GLN A 211 8.65 -15.15 10.52
C GLN A 211 8.73 -16.67 10.33
N ILE A 212 9.30 -17.09 9.20
CA ILE A 212 9.65 -18.48 8.94
C ILE A 212 11.14 -18.61 9.24
N SER A 213 11.46 -18.89 10.51
CA SER A 213 12.83 -18.93 10.99
C SER A 213 12.96 -19.79 12.25
N LYS A 214 14.09 -20.50 12.35
CA LYS A 214 14.48 -21.26 13.57
C LYS A 214 14.54 -20.40 14.83
N ASN A 215 14.66 -19.09 14.68
CA ASN A 215 14.67 -18.14 15.78
C ASN A 215 13.27 -17.92 16.40
N GLN A 216 12.24 -18.59 15.90
CA GLN A 216 10.88 -18.54 16.45
C GLN A 216 10.29 -19.94 16.68
N VAL A 217 11.08 -20.99 16.44
CA VAL A 217 10.64 -22.38 16.58
C VAL A 217 11.18 -22.96 17.88
N TRP A 218 10.32 -23.73 18.54
CA TRP A 218 10.58 -24.38 19.81
C TRP A 218 10.35 -25.88 19.66
N LYS A 219 11.26 -26.69 20.21
CA LYS A 219 11.10 -28.14 20.31
C LYS A 219 10.38 -28.47 21.61
N PHE A 220 9.34 -29.30 21.52
CA PHE A 220 8.52 -29.74 22.64
C PHE A 220 8.84 -31.21 22.98
N GLU A 221 9.25 -31.44 24.21
CA GLU A 221 9.57 -32.77 24.74
C GLU A 221 8.68 -33.06 25.95
N LEU A 222 7.81 -34.07 25.83
CA LEU A 222 6.85 -34.42 26.86
C LEU A 222 7.52 -35.26 27.98
N ASN A 223 7.42 -34.76 29.21
CA ASN A 223 7.79 -35.45 30.43
C ASN A 223 6.60 -36.29 30.94
N LYS A 224 6.46 -37.52 30.43
CA LYS A 224 5.28 -38.39 30.65
C LYS A 224 4.84 -38.56 32.11
N SER A 225 5.77 -38.67 33.07
CA SER A 225 5.44 -38.85 34.49
C SER A 225 4.74 -37.64 35.11
N SER A 226 5.04 -36.45 34.59
CA SER A 226 4.53 -35.17 35.10
C SER A 226 3.46 -34.55 34.21
N ASN A 227 3.27 -35.06 32.99
CA ASN A 227 2.49 -34.43 31.92
C ASN A 227 2.87 -32.95 31.67
N THR A 228 4.16 -32.63 31.80
CA THR A 228 4.75 -31.32 31.47
C THR A 228 5.57 -31.38 30.20
N TYR A 229 5.85 -30.23 29.61
CA TYR A 229 6.78 -30.08 28.50
C TYR A 229 8.07 -29.40 28.95
N THR A 230 9.19 -29.92 28.46
CA THR A 230 10.41 -29.13 28.27
C THR A 230 10.31 -28.45 26.91
N ILE A 231 10.41 -27.12 26.88
CA ILE A 231 10.24 -26.32 25.66
C ILE A 231 11.59 -25.70 25.30
N THR A 232 12.26 -26.25 24.29
CA THR A 232 13.63 -25.92 23.90
C THR A 232 13.64 -24.94 22.74
N TYR A 233 14.31 -23.80 22.88
CA TYR A 233 14.49 -22.83 21.81
C TYR A 233 15.47 -23.37 20.76
N CYS A 234 15.03 -23.52 19.51
CA CYS A 234 15.81 -24.23 18.50
C CYS A 234 17.11 -23.51 18.13
N ALA A 235 17.14 -22.17 18.18
CA ALA A 235 18.30 -21.40 17.75
C ALA A 235 19.53 -21.52 18.67
N ASN A 236 19.34 -21.72 19.98
CA ASN A 236 20.45 -21.78 20.95
C ASN A 236 20.42 -23.00 21.90
N ARG A 237 19.44 -23.90 21.75
CA ARG A 237 19.27 -25.13 22.54
C ARG A 237 19.04 -24.93 24.05
N LYS A 238 18.76 -23.71 24.50
CA LYS A 238 18.32 -23.43 25.88
C LYS A 238 16.82 -23.65 26.02
N VAL A 239 16.34 -23.86 27.24
CA VAL A 239 14.93 -24.15 27.53
C VAL A 239 14.22 -22.93 28.09
N LEU A 240 12.90 -22.85 27.87
CA LEU A 240 12.02 -21.84 28.47
C LEU A 240 12.06 -21.96 30.00
N ASP A 241 12.34 -20.86 30.69
CA ASP A 241 12.72 -20.83 32.10
C ASP A 241 12.12 -19.62 32.82
N VAL A 242 11.63 -19.83 34.04
CA VAL A 242 11.26 -18.74 34.97
C VAL A 242 12.52 -18.21 35.65
N PHE A 243 12.86 -16.94 35.43
CA PHE A 243 14.09 -16.35 35.95
C PHE A 243 14.25 -16.54 37.46
N GLY A 244 15.33 -17.22 37.84
CA GLY A 244 15.68 -17.49 39.24
C GLY A 244 14.69 -18.38 39.99
N ALA A 245 13.78 -19.08 39.29
CA ALA A 245 12.66 -19.81 39.88
C ALA A 245 11.84 -18.94 40.87
N ILE A 246 11.70 -17.64 40.56
CA ILE A 246 10.94 -16.69 41.37
C ILE A 246 9.46 -16.73 40.96
N ASP A 247 8.57 -17.05 41.88
CA ASP A 247 7.12 -17.11 41.62
C ASP A 247 6.44 -15.82 42.06
N LYS A 248 6.65 -14.78 41.28
CA LYS A 248 6.12 -13.44 41.52
C LYS A 248 5.67 -12.81 40.22
N ASP A 249 4.61 -12.01 40.29
CA ASP A 249 4.15 -11.21 39.15
C ASP A 249 5.27 -10.32 38.61
N GLY A 250 5.43 -10.32 37.29
CA GLY A 250 6.47 -9.59 36.60
C GLY A 250 7.83 -10.31 36.57
N THR A 251 7.94 -11.52 37.13
CA THR A 251 9.19 -12.29 36.99
C THR A 251 9.44 -12.59 35.51
N ASN A 252 10.67 -12.37 35.06
CA ASN A 252 11.00 -12.52 33.66
C ASN A 252 10.91 -13.98 33.19
N ILE A 253 10.38 -14.20 31.99
CA ILE A 253 10.53 -15.49 31.28
C ILE A 253 11.75 -15.39 30.36
N GLN A 254 12.65 -16.35 30.45
CA GLN A 254 13.91 -16.36 29.74
C GLN A 254 14.19 -17.70 29.08
N THR A 255 15.33 -17.78 28.40
CA THR A 255 15.95 -19.05 28.02
C THR A 255 17.20 -19.32 28.87
N TYR A 256 17.30 -20.52 29.43
CA TYR A 256 18.40 -20.93 30.30
C TYR A 256 18.89 -22.35 29.97
N PRO A 257 20.16 -22.73 30.25
CA PRO A 257 20.59 -24.12 30.16
C PRO A 257 19.67 -25.04 30.97
N SER A 258 19.39 -26.23 30.44
CA SER A 258 18.51 -27.18 31.13
C SER A 258 19.12 -27.63 32.45
N ASN A 259 18.36 -27.46 33.54
CA ASN A 259 18.68 -27.93 34.88
C ASN A 259 17.55 -28.80 35.47
N GLN A 260 16.52 -29.10 34.67
CA GLN A 260 15.40 -30.02 34.98
C GLN A 260 14.53 -29.63 36.19
N THR A 261 14.64 -28.39 36.67
CA THR A 261 13.82 -27.85 37.77
C THR A 261 12.37 -27.62 37.34
N ASN A 262 11.46 -27.41 38.30
CA ASN A 262 10.07 -27.11 37.98
C ASN A 262 9.87 -25.72 37.34
N ALA A 263 10.90 -24.87 37.33
CA ALA A 263 10.93 -23.60 36.60
C ALA A 263 11.05 -23.78 35.08
N GLN A 264 11.43 -24.97 34.61
CA GLN A 264 11.67 -25.30 33.20
C GLN A 264 10.67 -26.32 32.63
N LYS A 265 9.69 -26.72 33.44
CA LYS A 265 8.65 -27.69 33.10
C LYS A 265 7.31 -26.97 32.99
N TRP A 266 6.61 -27.16 31.87
CA TRP A 266 5.43 -26.36 31.54
C TRP A 266 4.20 -27.23 31.32
N TYR A 267 3.11 -26.92 32.02
CA TYR A 267 1.79 -27.44 31.71
C TYR A 267 1.16 -26.63 30.58
N LEU A 268 0.56 -27.31 29.62
CA LEU A 268 -0.22 -26.69 28.54
C LEU A 268 -1.69 -26.89 28.84
N LEU A 269 -2.30 -25.90 29.50
CA LEU A 269 -3.69 -25.96 29.91
C LEU A 269 -4.58 -25.47 28.77
N LYS A 270 -5.37 -26.36 28.17
CA LYS A 270 -6.23 -26.01 27.04
C LYS A 270 -7.41 -25.15 27.48
N ARG A 271 -7.62 -24.06 26.76
CA ARG A 271 -8.70 -23.09 26.96
C ARG A 271 -9.90 -23.44 26.07
N SER A 272 -11.06 -22.87 26.38
CA SER A 272 -12.31 -23.11 25.64
C SER A 272 -12.26 -22.63 24.18
N ASP A 273 -11.43 -21.63 23.88
CA ASP A 273 -11.17 -21.12 22.52
C ASP A 273 -10.16 -21.99 21.73
N GLY A 274 -9.63 -23.06 22.32
CA GLY A 274 -8.65 -23.96 21.72
C GLY A 274 -7.19 -23.52 21.88
N SER A 275 -6.92 -22.33 22.44
CA SER A 275 -5.58 -21.88 22.81
C SER A 275 -5.11 -22.54 24.13
N TYR A 276 -3.90 -22.23 24.57
CA TYR A 276 -3.26 -22.81 25.74
C TYR A 276 -2.74 -21.73 26.69
N THR A 277 -2.94 -21.94 28.00
CA THR A 277 -2.21 -21.25 29.05
C THR A 277 -0.96 -22.08 29.40
N LEU A 278 0.22 -21.46 29.36
CA LEU A 278 1.49 -22.10 29.72
C LEU A 278 1.78 -21.82 31.18
N ARG A 279 1.56 -22.80 32.06
CA ARG A 279 1.79 -22.68 33.51
C ARG A 279 3.09 -23.42 33.89
N PRO A 280 4.09 -22.77 34.52
CA PRO A 280 5.29 -23.47 34.97
C PRO A 280 4.93 -24.39 36.14
N ALA A 281 5.60 -25.55 36.25
CA ALA A 281 5.28 -26.56 37.24
C ALA A 281 5.54 -26.11 38.68
N MET A 282 6.38 -25.08 38.86
CA MET A 282 6.68 -24.45 40.16
C MET A 282 5.61 -23.47 40.66
N SER A 283 4.62 -23.10 39.84
CA SER A 283 3.59 -22.12 40.20
C SER A 283 2.19 -22.74 40.21
N GLY A 284 1.45 -22.44 41.27
CA GLY A 284 0.04 -22.83 41.41
C GLY A 284 -0.92 -21.85 40.73
N SER A 285 -0.56 -20.57 40.64
CA SER A 285 -1.48 -19.47 40.36
C SER A 285 -0.99 -18.49 39.28
N ARG A 286 0.18 -18.70 38.68
CA ARG A 286 0.76 -17.81 37.65
C ARG A 286 1.12 -18.55 36.37
N SER A 287 1.04 -17.87 35.24
CA SER A 287 1.37 -18.41 33.92
C SER A 287 2.24 -17.45 33.12
N VAL A 288 2.75 -17.93 31.98
CA VAL A 288 3.33 -17.06 30.94
C VAL A 288 2.29 -16.01 30.54
N ASP A 289 2.74 -14.76 30.45
CA ASP A 289 1.93 -13.57 30.22
C ASP A 289 2.71 -12.56 29.37
N ILE A 290 2.03 -11.93 28.40
CA ILE A 290 2.59 -10.80 27.66
C ILE A 290 2.38 -9.53 28.49
N ALA A 291 3.49 -8.88 28.87
CA ALA A 291 3.44 -7.75 29.79
C ALA A 291 2.48 -6.64 29.31
N GLY A 292 1.52 -6.32 30.17
CA GLY A 292 0.50 -5.29 29.91
C GLY A 292 -0.47 -5.62 28.76
N ASN A 293 -0.56 -6.89 28.33
CA ASN A 293 -1.32 -7.30 27.14
C ASN A 293 -0.95 -6.49 25.89
N SER A 294 0.30 -6.03 25.83
CA SER A 294 0.80 -5.18 24.75
C SER A 294 0.96 -5.98 23.47
N SER A 295 0.65 -5.33 22.36
CA SER A 295 0.89 -5.88 21.02
C SER A 295 2.19 -5.35 20.41
N ASN A 296 3.04 -4.62 21.14
CA ASN A 296 4.27 -4.08 20.56
C ASN A 296 5.34 -5.16 20.40
N VAL A 297 6.03 -5.18 19.26
CA VAL A 297 7.22 -6.03 19.05
C VAL A 297 8.27 -5.68 20.11
N GLY A 298 8.93 -6.72 20.66
CA GLY A 298 9.89 -6.59 21.74
C GLY A 298 9.27 -6.50 23.14
N THR A 299 7.93 -6.53 23.28
CA THR A 299 7.28 -6.56 24.59
C THR A 299 7.74 -7.80 25.36
N ASN A 300 8.06 -7.60 26.64
CA ASN A 300 8.52 -8.64 27.54
C ASN A 300 7.47 -9.73 27.77
N VAL A 301 7.93 -10.98 27.88
CA VAL A 301 7.12 -12.09 28.37
C VAL A 301 7.51 -12.36 29.83
N GLN A 302 6.51 -12.43 30.69
CA GLN A 302 6.68 -12.48 32.14
C GLN A 302 5.80 -13.59 32.75
N LEU A 303 6.08 -13.92 34.01
CA LEU A 303 5.20 -14.69 34.86
C LEU A 303 4.19 -13.74 35.49
N TYR A 304 2.90 -14.05 35.41
CA TYR A 304 1.85 -13.23 35.99
C TYR A 304 0.69 -14.08 36.50
N ARG A 305 -0.01 -13.60 37.53
CA ARG A 305 -1.25 -14.20 38.03
C ARG A 305 -2.20 -14.56 36.88
N MET A 306 -2.65 -15.81 36.88
CA MET A 306 -3.61 -16.30 35.90
C MET A 306 -4.89 -15.46 36.01
N ASN A 307 -5.31 -14.87 34.89
CA ASN A 307 -6.43 -13.92 34.84
C ASN A 307 -7.31 -14.12 33.59
N ASN A 308 -7.07 -15.20 32.83
CA ASN A 308 -7.78 -15.55 31.61
C ASN A 308 -7.75 -14.50 30.49
N SER A 309 -6.88 -13.50 30.56
CA SER A 309 -6.74 -12.49 29.51
C SER A 309 -6.11 -13.06 28.23
N SER A 310 -6.21 -12.31 27.13
CA SER A 310 -5.54 -12.63 25.87
C SER A 310 -4.01 -12.68 26.00
N ALA A 311 -3.43 -11.98 26.97
CA ALA A 311 -2.00 -11.98 27.23
C ALA A 311 -1.46 -13.36 27.66
N GLN A 312 -2.34 -14.24 28.13
CA GLN A 312 -2.04 -15.58 28.64
C GLN A 312 -2.58 -16.69 27.73
N SER A 313 -3.03 -16.32 26.53
CA SER A 313 -3.57 -17.21 25.50
C SER A 313 -2.53 -17.40 24.40
N PHE A 314 -2.05 -18.65 24.26
CA PHE A 314 -1.03 -19.01 23.29
C PHE A 314 -1.50 -20.15 22.38
N THR A 315 -1.21 -20.04 21.09
CA THR A 315 -1.42 -21.10 20.10
C THR A 315 -0.11 -21.84 19.87
N VAL A 316 -0.21 -23.17 19.76
CA VAL A 316 0.92 -24.04 19.38
C VAL A 316 0.80 -24.38 17.90
N GLU A 317 1.56 -23.67 17.06
CA GLU A 317 1.59 -23.87 15.61
C GLU A 317 2.68 -24.88 15.25
N LYS A 318 2.33 -26.17 15.08
CA LYS A 318 3.29 -27.20 14.71
C LYS A 318 3.98 -26.88 13.38
N THR A 319 5.29 -27.11 13.31
CA THR A 319 6.13 -26.93 12.12
C THR A 319 6.57 -28.28 11.56
N ILE A 320 7.12 -28.29 10.34
CA ILE A 320 7.67 -29.52 9.74
C ILE A 320 9.01 -29.85 10.43
N ASP A 321 9.85 -28.83 10.59
CA ASP A 321 11.12 -28.91 11.28
C ASP A 321 11.47 -27.55 11.93
N GLU A 322 12.75 -27.36 12.29
CA GLU A 322 13.25 -26.14 12.91
C GLU A 322 13.24 -24.92 11.99
N GLN A 323 13.13 -25.08 10.68
CA GLN A 323 13.31 -24.03 9.67
C GLN A 323 12.09 -23.83 8.77
N GLN A 324 11.18 -24.81 8.72
CA GLN A 324 10.07 -24.83 7.77
C GLN A 324 8.70 -24.86 8.47
N MET A 325 7.88 -23.85 8.19
CA MET A 325 6.46 -23.82 8.55
C MET A 325 5.65 -24.80 7.66
N PRO A 326 4.46 -25.25 8.08
CA PRO A 326 3.65 -26.17 7.29
C PRO A 326 3.33 -25.64 5.89
N THR A 327 3.59 -26.46 4.89
CA THR A 327 3.15 -26.22 3.51
C THR A 327 1.62 -26.26 3.47
N ALA A 328 1.01 -25.21 2.91
CA ALA A 328 -0.41 -25.13 2.65
C ALA A 328 -0.73 -25.66 1.25
N ASN A 329 -1.57 -26.68 1.16
CA ASN A 329 -2.22 -27.05 -0.10
C ASN A 329 -3.43 -26.13 -0.31
N VAL A 330 -3.31 -25.19 -1.24
CA VAL A 330 -4.38 -24.22 -1.60
C VAL A 330 -5.28 -24.72 -2.74
N GLY A 331 -5.15 -25.99 -3.14
CA GLY A 331 -5.80 -26.61 -4.30
C GLY A 331 -4.90 -26.60 -5.54
N THR A 332 -5.40 -27.01 -6.70
CA THR A 332 -4.69 -26.99 -7.99
C THR A 332 -5.65 -26.63 -9.13
N GLY A 333 -5.15 -26.13 -10.25
CA GLY A 333 -5.93 -25.85 -11.46
C GLY A 333 -6.84 -24.62 -11.39
N PHE A 334 -6.59 -23.71 -10.44
CA PHE A 334 -7.41 -22.50 -10.25
C PHE A 334 -6.65 -21.23 -10.61
N VAL A 335 -7.40 -20.15 -10.91
CA VAL A 335 -6.87 -18.80 -11.15
C VAL A 335 -7.13 -17.94 -9.92
N ALA A 336 -6.17 -17.11 -9.54
CA ALA A 336 -6.28 -16.24 -8.38
C ALA A 336 -5.52 -14.92 -8.56
N LYS A 337 -5.89 -13.93 -7.74
CA LYS A 337 -5.05 -12.78 -7.42
C LYS A 337 -4.17 -13.13 -6.22
N VAL A 338 -2.90 -12.75 -6.27
CA VAL A 338 -1.99 -12.85 -5.11
C VAL A 338 -1.96 -11.48 -4.46
N VAL A 339 -2.61 -11.34 -3.32
CA VAL A 339 -2.87 -10.05 -2.66
C VAL A 339 -1.87 -9.86 -1.53
N ASN A 340 -1.15 -8.74 -1.50
CA ASN A 340 -0.35 -8.37 -0.33
C ASN A 340 -1.32 -8.02 0.83
N ALA A 341 -1.26 -8.80 1.91
CA ALA A 341 -2.18 -8.67 3.04
C ALA A 341 -1.99 -7.36 3.82
N GLY A 342 -0.85 -6.69 3.65
CA GLY A 342 -0.54 -5.43 4.33
C GLY A 342 -1.19 -4.20 3.72
N ASN A 343 -1.50 -4.21 2.42
CA ASN A 343 -1.98 -3.04 1.69
C ASN A 343 -3.10 -3.31 0.67
N GLY A 344 -3.47 -4.58 0.44
CA GLY A 344 -4.55 -4.97 -0.47
C GLY A 344 -4.21 -4.89 -1.97
N LYS A 345 -2.98 -4.53 -2.34
CA LYS A 345 -2.50 -4.55 -3.72
C LYS A 345 -2.20 -5.97 -4.17
N VAL A 346 -2.19 -6.18 -5.48
CA VAL A 346 -2.04 -7.51 -6.07
C VAL A 346 -0.77 -7.60 -6.89
N LEU A 347 -0.17 -8.80 -6.93
CA LEU A 347 0.95 -9.07 -7.82
C LEU A 347 0.50 -8.96 -9.27
N THR A 348 1.24 -8.17 -10.04
CA THR A 348 0.94 -7.79 -11.41
C THR A 348 2.18 -8.00 -12.27
N GLU A 349 2.00 -8.64 -13.42
CA GLU A 349 3.01 -8.63 -14.48
C GLU A 349 3.06 -7.25 -15.13
N SER A 350 4.25 -6.62 -15.12
CA SER A 350 4.50 -5.35 -15.80
C SER A 350 4.97 -5.56 -17.25
N GLY A 351 4.96 -4.48 -18.04
CA GLY A 351 5.41 -4.52 -19.45
C GLY A 351 6.86 -4.96 -19.67
N ASP A 352 7.72 -4.78 -18.66
CA ASP A 352 9.14 -5.14 -18.75
C ASP A 352 9.43 -6.55 -18.19
N SER A 353 8.41 -7.42 -18.16
CA SER A 353 8.46 -8.79 -17.59
C SER A 353 8.91 -8.86 -16.13
N GLN A 354 8.78 -7.76 -15.38
CA GLN A 354 8.99 -7.73 -13.93
C GLN A 354 7.67 -7.98 -13.20
N VAL A 355 7.73 -8.56 -12.01
CA VAL A 355 6.58 -8.65 -11.11
C VAL A 355 6.60 -7.46 -10.16
N VAL A 356 5.47 -6.75 -10.12
CA VAL A 356 5.25 -5.58 -9.27
C VAL A 356 3.96 -5.76 -8.48
N GLN A 357 3.67 -4.87 -7.54
CA GLN A 357 2.32 -4.75 -6.98
C GLN A 357 1.59 -3.52 -7.54
N THR A 358 0.30 -3.67 -7.82
CA THR A 358 -0.57 -2.54 -8.20
C THR A 358 -1.96 -2.66 -7.57
N ALA A 359 -2.73 -1.58 -7.59
CA ALA A 359 -4.13 -1.60 -7.20
C ALA A 359 -4.92 -2.66 -7.99
N SER A 360 -5.84 -3.36 -7.32
CA SER A 360 -6.66 -4.39 -7.95
C SER A 360 -7.57 -3.80 -9.04
N SER A 361 -7.56 -4.42 -10.21
CA SER A 361 -8.38 -4.11 -11.38
C SER A 361 -8.75 -5.41 -12.12
N ASN A 362 -9.49 -5.30 -13.23
CA ASN A 362 -10.00 -6.46 -13.99
C ASN A 362 -9.12 -6.78 -15.20
N ILE A 363 -7.80 -6.85 -15.00
CA ILE A 363 -6.83 -7.17 -16.05
C ILE A 363 -6.19 -8.55 -15.84
N LYS A 364 -5.89 -9.26 -16.94
CA LYS A 364 -5.27 -10.60 -16.88
C LYS A 364 -3.84 -10.58 -16.33
N GLN A 365 -3.15 -9.45 -16.39
CA GLN A 365 -1.81 -9.26 -15.82
C GLN A 365 -1.77 -9.50 -14.29
N GLN A 366 -2.91 -9.38 -13.62
CA GLN A 366 -3.08 -9.60 -12.18
C GLN A 366 -3.55 -11.00 -11.81
N LEU A 367 -3.81 -11.84 -12.82
CA LEU A 367 -4.35 -13.19 -12.63
C LEU A 367 -3.25 -14.23 -12.81
N TRP A 368 -3.17 -15.13 -11.83
CA TRP A 368 -2.17 -16.18 -11.76
C TRP A 368 -2.85 -17.54 -11.63
N LYS A 369 -2.55 -18.46 -12.53
CA LYS A 369 -2.99 -19.85 -12.47
C LYS A 369 -2.03 -20.65 -11.59
N PHE A 370 -2.58 -21.33 -10.59
CA PHE A 370 -1.84 -22.19 -9.67
C PHE A 370 -1.99 -23.65 -10.08
N GLU A 371 -0.88 -24.31 -10.38
CA GLU A 371 -0.83 -25.73 -10.72
C GLU A 371 0.14 -26.43 -9.75
N LEU A 372 -0.39 -27.32 -8.92
CA LEU A 372 0.39 -28.14 -8.00
C LEU A 372 0.99 -29.33 -8.77
N VAL A 373 2.32 -29.39 -8.84
CA VAL A 373 3.11 -30.42 -9.53
C VAL A 373 4.20 -30.90 -8.57
N ASP A 374 4.26 -32.19 -8.28
CA ASP A 374 5.24 -32.79 -7.37
C ASP A 374 5.35 -32.11 -5.99
N GLY A 375 4.22 -31.67 -5.43
CA GLY A 375 4.14 -31.04 -4.12
C GLY A 375 4.50 -29.54 -4.08
N VAL A 376 4.84 -28.93 -5.22
CA VAL A 376 5.17 -27.50 -5.36
C VAL A 376 4.32 -26.83 -6.46
N TYR A 377 4.13 -25.52 -6.38
CA TYR A 377 3.31 -24.78 -7.34
C TYR A 377 4.13 -24.23 -8.50
N LYS A 378 3.61 -24.44 -9.71
CA LYS A 378 3.88 -23.60 -10.88
C LYS A 378 2.80 -22.51 -10.93
N ILE A 379 3.23 -21.25 -10.99
CA ILE A 379 2.34 -20.08 -10.91
C ILE A 379 2.44 -19.31 -12.22
N THR A 380 1.41 -19.38 -13.06
CA THR A 380 1.44 -18.91 -14.46
C THR A 380 0.58 -17.65 -14.64
N ASN A 381 1.15 -16.56 -15.14
CA ASN A 381 0.39 -15.35 -15.45
C ASN A 381 -0.61 -15.59 -16.60
N GLN A 382 -1.85 -15.12 -16.45
CA GLN A 382 -2.91 -15.33 -17.44
C GLN A 382 -2.85 -14.39 -18.65
N ALA A 383 -2.05 -13.32 -18.62
CA ALA A 383 -1.86 -12.45 -19.77
C ALA A 383 -0.77 -12.98 -20.71
N SER A 384 0.42 -13.28 -20.19
CA SER A 384 1.57 -13.69 -21.01
C SER A 384 1.74 -15.20 -21.16
N GLY A 385 1.17 -16.01 -20.26
CA GLY A 385 1.46 -17.44 -20.15
C GLY A 385 2.85 -17.76 -19.57
N LYS A 386 3.62 -16.74 -19.17
CA LYS A 386 4.90 -16.90 -18.47
C LYS A 386 4.66 -17.24 -16.99
N VAL A 387 5.67 -17.79 -16.33
CA VAL A 387 5.59 -18.22 -14.94
C VAL A 387 6.35 -17.29 -13.99
N LEU A 388 5.91 -17.25 -12.74
CA LEU A 388 6.59 -16.56 -11.64
C LEU A 388 7.97 -17.18 -11.42
N ASP A 389 9.01 -16.36 -11.51
CA ASP A 389 10.40 -16.82 -11.65
C ASP A 389 11.35 -15.97 -10.78
N VAL A 390 12.31 -16.64 -10.14
CA VAL A 390 13.45 -15.98 -9.48
C VAL A 390 14.54 -15.73 -10.53
N SER A 391 14.83 -14.45 -10.81
CA SER A 391 15.74 -14.08 -11.89
C SER A 391 17.12 -14.71 -11.72
N GLY A 392 17.58 -15.43 -12.76
CA GLY A 392 18.87 -16.13 -12.76
C GLY A 392 18.99 -17.29 -11.77
N ALA A 393 17.91 -17.67 -11.07
CA ALA A 393 17.91 -18.63 -9.96
C ALA A 393 18.87 -18.23 -8.80
N TRP A 394 19.19 -16.94 -8.65
CA TRP A 394 20.11 -16.47 -7.63
C TRP A 394 19.48 -16.39 -6.24
N ASP A 395 20.00 -17.16 -5.28
CA ASP A 395 19.57 -17.15 -3.87
C ASP A 395 20.25 -16.03 -3.07
N VAL A 396 19.96 -14.77 -3.43
CA VAL A 396 20.50 -13.57 -2.78
C VAL A 396 19.36 -12.59 -2.49
N ASN A 397 19.45 -11.85 -1.37
CA ASN A 397 18.47 -10.81 -1.06
C ASN A 397 18.48 -9.73 -2.15
N GLY A 398 17.29 -9.37 -2.64
CA GLY A 398 17.12 -8.37 -3.68
C GLY A 398 17.11 -8.93 -5.11
N THR A 399 17.29 -10.25 -5.30
CA THR A 399 17.09 -10.87 -6.63
C THR A 399 15.68 -10.57 -7.11
N ALA A 400 15.53 -10.08 -8.34
CA ALA A 400 14.22 -9.71 -8.88
C ALA A 400 13.31 -10.94 -9.03
N ILE A 401 12.03 -10.76 -8.69
CA ILE A 401 10.98 -11.69 -9.12
C ILE A 401 10.41 -11.19 -10.44
N GLN A 402 10.41 -12.06 -11.43
CA GLN A 402 10.07 -11.75 -12.81
C GLN A 402 9.03 -12.74 -13.37
N THR A 403 8.55 -12.46 -14.57
CA THR A 403 7.87 -13.47 -15.38
C THR A 403 8.81 -13.99 -16.45
N TYR A 404 8.93 -15.32 -16.55
CA TYR A 404 9.82 -15.94 -17.52
C TYR A 404 9.14 -17.11 -18.24
N SER A 405 9.64 -17.45 -19.44
CA SER A 405 9.16 -18.64 -20.15
C SER A 405 9.40 -19.88 -19.29
N SER A 406 8.41 -20.78 -19.27
CA SER A 406 8.52 -22.02 -18.50
C SER A 406 9.74 -22.82 -18.94
N ASN A 407 10.63 -23.13 -18.01
CA ASN A 407 11.83 -23.94 -18.22
C ASN A 407 12.01 -25.02 -17.13
N ASP A 408 11.04 -25.16 -16.23
CA ASP A 408 10.95 -26.21 -15.23
C ASP A 408 12.09 -26.29 -14.20
N THR A 409 12.84 -25.19 -14.06
CA THR A 409 13.88 -25.04 -13.05
C THR A 409 13.30 -24.80 -11.65
N LYS A 410 14.14 -24.96 -10.62
CA LYS A 410 13.79 -24.63 -9.22
C LYS A 410 13.34 -23.18 -9.04
N ALA A 411 13.78 -22.26 -9.90
CA ALA A 411 13.39 -20.84 -9.85
C ALA A 411 11.90 -20.60 -10.11
N GLN A 412 11.21 -21.59 -10.69
CA GLN A 412 9.81 -21.53 -11.12
C GLN A 412 8.90 -22.46 -10.30
N ARG A 413 9.39 -22.96 -9.17
CA ARG A 413 8.71 -23.91 -8.29
C ARG A 413 8.51 -23.26 -6.93
N TRP A 414 7.27 -23.15 -6.46
CA TRP A 414 6.92 -22.36 -5.29
C TRP A 414 6.18 -23.19 -4.24
N THR A 415 6.69 -23.22 -3.02
CA THR A 415 5.98 -23.73 -1.85
C THR A 415 5.16 -22.59 -1.25
N ILE A 416 3.89 -22.85 -0.93
CA ILE A 416 3.04 -21.91 -0.20
C ILE A 416 3.11 -22.28 1.27
N GLU A 417 3.74 -21.45 2.09
CA GLU A 417 3.92 -21.70 3.52
C GLU A 417 2.87 -20.94 4.32
N LYS A 418 2.16 -21.62 5.23
CA LYS A 418 1.17 -20.97 6.08
C LYS A 418 1.87 -20.15 7.17
N ASN A 419 1.55 -18.86 7.25
CA ASN A 419 2.06 -17.97 8.28
C ASN A 419 0.88 -17.22 8.92
N GLY A 420 0.32 -17.82 9.99
CA GLY A 420 -0.91 -17.35 10.61
C GLY A 420 -2.10 -17.44 9.65
N SER A 421 -2.75 -16.31 9.40
CA SER A 421 -3.86 -16.16 8.44
C SER A 421 -3.41 -15.83 7.01
N THR A 422 -2.11 -15.71 6.78
CA THR A 422 -1.51 -15.34 5.48
C THR A 422 -0.58 -16.44 4.99
N TYR A 423 -0.04 -16.24 3.80
CA TYR A 423 0.91 -17.13 3.15
C TYR A 423 2.20 -16.40 2.82
N ASN A 424 3.31 -17.13 2.94
CA ASN A 424 4.56 -16.77 2.29
C ASN A 424 4.72 -17.65 1.03
N LEU A 425 5.23 -17.07 -0.06
CA LEU A 425 5.56 -17.82 -1.28
C LEU A 425 7.07 -18.07 -1.28
N LYS A 426 7.49 -19.30 -1.03
CA LYS A 426 8.91 -19.70 -0.96
C LYS A 426 9.33 -20.43 -2.25
N PRO A 427 10.31 -19.93 -3.01
CA PRO A 427 10.78 -20.63 -4.20
C PRO A 427 11.72 -21.79 -3.84
N ALA A 428 11.74 -22.85 -4.64
CA ALA A 428 12.56 -24.05 -4.39
C ALA A 428 14.08 -23.82 -4.53
N VAL A 429 14.51 -22.63 -4.96
CA VAL A 429 15.93 -22.23 -4.96
C VAL A 429 16.43 -21.81 -3.59
N SER A 430 15.53 -21.56 -2.62
CA SER A 430 15.89 -21.04 -1.30
C SER A 430 15.18 -21.77 -0.17
N ASP A 431 15.92 -22.05 0.89
CA ASP A 431 15.37 -22.68 2.10
C ASP A 431 14.84 -21.65 3.11
N HIS A 432 15.26 -20.38 3.00
CA HIS A 432 15.01 -19.31 3.99
C HIS A 432 14.61 -17.95 3.40
N ARG A 433 14.47 -17.82 2.07
CA ARG A 433 13.96 -16.60 1.41
C ARG A 433 12.60 -16.82 0.77
N VAL A 434 11.82 -15.75 0.71
CA VAL A 434 10.44 -15.75 0.21
C VAL A 434 10.23 -14.57 -0.74
N LEU A 435 9.12 -14.59 -1.47
CA LEU A 435 8.65 -13.43 -2.23
C LEU A 435 8.39 -12.26 -1.27
N ASP A 436 8.90 -11.09 -1.63
CA ASP A 436 8.92 -9.87 -0.82
C ASP A 436 8.63 -8.65 -1.71
N ILE A 437 7.83 -7.71 -1.21
CA ILE A 437 7.70 -6.39 -1.85
C ILE A 437 8.84 -5.50 -1.40
N LYS A 438 9.65 -5.06 -2.36
CA LYS A 438 10.87 -4.32 -2.12
C LYS A 438 10.67 -3.12 -1.18
N ASP A 439 11.52 -3.09 -0.15
CA ASP A 439 11.59 -2.06 0.89
C ASP A 439 10.26 -1.88 1.67
N GLY A 440 9.34 -2.85 1.60
CA GLY A 440 8.00 -2.75 2.18
C GLY A 440 7.14 -1.64 1.59
N SER A 441 7.49 -1.16 0.38
CA SER A 441 6.80 -0.04 -0.27
C SER A 441 5.31 -0.34 -0.47
N THR A 442 4.48 0.69 -0.36
CA THR A 442 3.04 0.63 -0.70
C THR A 442 2.74 1.41 -1.99
N SER A 443 3.74 1.83 -2.75
CA SER A 443 3.58 2.57 -4.01
C SER A 443 3.03 1.69 -5.14
N GLU A 444 2.33 2.29 -6.11
CA GLU A 444 2.00 1.59 -7.36
C GLU A 444 3.28 1.23 -8.11
N GLY A 445 3.40 -0.02 -8.58
CA GLY A 445 4.57 -0.48 -9.32
C GLY A 445 5.78 -0.85 -8.48
N ALA A 446 5.66 -0.92 -7.15
CA ALA A 446 6.74 -1.42 -6.31
C ALA A 446 7.09 -2.85 -6.70
N LYS A 447 8.39 -3.12 -6.88
CA LYS A 447 8.90 -4.39 -7.42
C LYS A 447 8.84 -5.51 -6.39
N ALA A 448 8.56 -6.72 -6.84
CA ALA A 448 8.76 -7.93 -6.06
C ALA A 448 10.22 -8.40 -6.15
N GLN A 449 10.75 -8.92 -5.06
CA GLN A 449 12.11 -9.42 -4.91
C GLN A 449 12.12 -10.71 -4.07
N LEU A 450 13.23 -11.44 -4.13
CA LEU A 450 13.54 -12.51 -3.20
C LEU A 450 14.20 -11.90 -1.96
N TYR A 451 13.69 -12.20 -0.77
CA TYR A 451 14.26 -11.68 0.47
C TYR A 451 14.15 -12.67 1.63
N THR A 452 15.11 -12.63 2.55
CA THR A 452 15.11 -13.45 3.76
C THR A 452 13.83 -13.24 4.55
N SER A 453 13.20 -14.33 4.99
CA SER A 453 11.97 -14.23 5.79
C SER A 453 12.22 -13.36 7.02
N ASN A 454 11.44 -12.29 7.16
CA ASN A 454 11.58 -11.29 8.22
C ASN A 454 10.23 -10.96 8.90
N GLY A 455 9.16 -11.64 8.49
CA GLY A 455 7.81 -11.49 9.06
C GLY A 455 7.15 -10.14 8.83
N THR A 456 7.71 -9.30 7.96
CA THR A 456 7.07 -8.04 7.60
C THR A 456 5.87 -8.29 6.69
N LYS A 457 4.95 -7.32 6.65
CA LYS A 457 3.79 -7.35 5.76
C LYS A 457 4.17 -7.35 4.26
N ALA A 458 5.42 -7.03 3.92
CA ALA A 458 5.94 -7.12 2.56
C ALA A 458 5.97 -8.56 2.02
N GLN A 459 5.98 -9.55 2.92
CA GLN A 459 6.11 -10.97 2.60
C GLN A 459 4.82 -11.76 2.84
N ALA A 460 3.78 -11.10 3.35
CA ALA A 460 2.51 -11.72 3.74
C ALA A 460 1.47 -11.56 2.64
N PHE A 461 1.01 -12.67 2.07
CA PHE A 461 0.07 -12.69 0.96
C PHE A 461 -1.19 -13.50 1.27
N THR A 462 -2.30 -13.14 0.65
CA THR A 462 -3.49 -14.00 0.51
C THR A 462 -3.69 -14.39 -0.95
N ILE A 463 -4.36 -15.51 -1.17
CA ILE A 463 -4.64 -16.04 -2.52
C ILE A 463 -6.15 -15.97 -2.73
N GLU A 464 -6.60 -14.98 -3.48
CA GLU A 464 -8.01 -14.72 -3.75
C GLU A 464 -8.42 -15.42 -5.05
N LYS A 465 -9.14 -16.54 -4.94
CA LYS A 465 -9.58 -17.34 -6.09
C LYS A 465 -10.61 -16.58 -6.92
N VAL A 466 -10.41 -16.56 -8.23
CA VAL A 466 -11.31 -15.95 -9.20
C VAL A 466 -12.15 -17.04 -9.84
N THR A 467 -13.48 -16.94 -9.68
CA THR A 467 -14.45 -17.94 -10.17
C THR A 467 -14.82 -17.72 -11.63
N ASP A 468 -14.79 -16.48 -12.11
CA ASP A 468 -15.01 -16.12 -13.52
C ASP A 468 -13.87 -15.25 -14.04
N SER A 469 -13.05 -15.81 -14.92
CA SER A 469 -11.95 -15.10 -15.58
C SER A 469 -12.34 -14.49 -16.93
N SER A 470 -13.55 -14.75 -17.43
CA SER A 470 -14.00 -14.31 -18.76
C SER A 470 -14.20 -12.80 -18.86
N SER A 471 -14.50 -12.15 -17.75
CA SER A 471 -14.66 -10.69 -17.63
C SER A 471 -13.34 -9.90 -17.58
N TYR A 472 -12.20 -10.59 -17.47
CA TYR A 472 -10.88 -9.96 -17.36
C TYR A 472 -10.31 -9.62 -18.74
N ILE A 473 -9.89 -8.37 -18.90
CA ILE A 473 -9.33 -7.87 -20.15
C ILE A 473 -7.82 -8.05 -20.20
N GLN A 474 -7.30 -8.32 -21.40
CA GLN A 474 -5.86 -8.39 -21.62
C GLN A 474 -5.35 -7.03 -22.07
N ALA A 475 -4.61 -6.34 -21.21
CA ALA A 475 -3.97 -5.08 -21.57
C ALA A 475 -2.89 -5.30 -22.63
N VAL A 476 -2.81 -4.37 -23.58
CA VAL A 476 -1.82 -4.37 -24.67
C VAL A 476 -0.75 -3.34 -24.38
N ASP A 477 0.50 -3.75 -24.51
CA ASP A 477 1.65 -2.85 -24.44
C ASP A 477 1.96 -2.27 -25.82
N ILE A 478 2.01 -0.94 -25.93
CA ILE A 478 2.39 -0.21 -27.14
C ILE A 478 3.74 0.50 -26.99
N GLY A 479 4.36 0.41 -25.80
CA GLY A 479 5.57 1.11 -25.38
C GLY A 479 5.27 2.25 -24.41
N ASP A 480 6.29 2.70 -23.67
CA ASP A 480 6.20 3.86 -22.78
C ASP A 480 6.52 5.18 -23.50
N ASN A 481 5.91 6.28 -23.04
CA ASN A 481 6.04 7.63 -23.59
C ASN A 481 5.80 7.73 -25.11
N VAL A 482 4.91 6.89 -25.64
CA VAL A 482 4.59 6.86 -27.06
C VAL A 482 3.73 8.05 -27.44
N THR A 483 4.18 8.86 -28.39
CA THR A 483 3.35 9.92 -28.99
C THR A 483 2.59 9.34 -30.18
N ALA A 484 1.29 9.64 -30.28
CA ALA A 484 0.43 9.15 -31.34
C ALA A 484 -0.77 10.06 -31.60
N ARG A 485 -1.34 9.95 -32.81
CA ARG A 485 -2.71 10.37 -33.11
C ARG A 485 -3.67 9.22 -32.79
N ILE A 486 -4.79 9.51 -32.15
CA ILE A 486 -5.87 8.55 -31.90
C ILE A 486 -6.94 8.76 -32.96
N THR A 487 -7.07 7.86 -33.91
CA THR A 487 -8.01 7.99 -35.04
C THR A 487 -9.19 7.05 -34.86
N ASN A 488 -10.43 7.53 -34.89
CA ASN A 488 -11.60 6.66 -34.89
C ASN A 488 -11.72 5.93 -36.25
N VAL A 489 -11.95 4.62 -36.20
CA VAL A 489 -12.00 3.76 -37.40
C VAL A 489 -13.22 4.07 -38.26
N LYS A 490 -14.38 4.37 -37.66
CA LYS A 490 -15.61 4.64 -38.42
C LYS A 490 -15.53 5.93 -39.24
N SER A 491 -15.03 7.00 -38.64
CA SER A 491 -15.01 8.33 -39.25
C SER A 491 -13.70 8.69 -39.94
N GLY A 492 -12.61 7.99 -39.60
CA GLY A 492 -11.25 8.37 -40.02
C GLY A 492 -10.74 9.66 -39.36
N LYS A 493 -11.45 10.18 -38.35
CA LYS A 493 -11.18 11.47 -37.68
C LYS A 493 -10.37 11.30 -36.41
N SER A 494 -9.65 12.36 -36.03
CA SER A 494 -8.78 12.38 -34.86
C SER A 494 -9.55 12.74 -33.60
N LEU A 495 -9.26 12.06 -32.51
CA LEU A 495 -9.58 12.51 -31.16
C LEU A 495 -8.94 13.88 -30.93
N THR A 496 -9.75 14.86 -30.52
CA THR A 496 -9.39 16.28 -30.47
C THR A 496 -9.90 16.91 -29.19
N ILE A 497 -9.08 17.72 -28.53
CA ILE A 497 -9.53 18.56 -27.43
C ILE A 497 -10.37 19.71 -28.00
N ASN A 498 -11.61 19.84 -27.53
CA ASN A 498 -12.48 20.97 -27.82
C ASN A 498 -12.97 21.60 -26.50
N GLY A 499 -12.14 22.50 -25.97
CA GLY A 499 -12.37 23.18 -24.70
C GLY A 499 -12.02 22.22 -23.59
N ASN A 500 -12.94 21.99 -22.66
CA ASN A 500 -12.75 20.93 -21.67
C ASN A 500 -13.19 19.56 -22.22
N GLY A 501 -13.99 19.50 -23.28
CA GLY A 501 -14.52 18.25 -23.83
C GLY A 501 -13.59 17.58 -24.84
N ILE A 502 -13.81 16.30 -25.09
CA ILE A 502 -13.17 15.56 -26.19
C ILE A 502 -14.18 15.30 -27.31
N THR A 503 -13.79 15.66 -28.53
CA THR A 503 -14.54 15.42 -29.76
C THR A 503 -13.69 14.65 -30.78
N GLN A 504 -14.28 14.26 -31.90
CA GLN A 504 -13.52 13.89 -33.09
C GLN A 504 -13.55 15.03 -34.12
N ASN A 505 -12.44 15.26 -34.81
CA ASN A 505 -12.34 16.25 -35.88
C ASN A 505 -11.46 15.78 -37.03
N THR A 506 -11.64 16.40 -38.20
CA THR A 506 -10.76 16.24 -39.37
C THR A 506 -9.29 16.39 -38.96
N LYS A 507 -8.43 15.52 -39.49
CA LYS A 507 -7.00 15.43 -39.11
C LYS A 507 -6.26 16.73 -39.49
N SER A 508 -5.49 17.26 -38.56
CA SER A 508 -4.60 18.41 -38.73
C SER A 508 -3.28 18.20 -37.99
N SER A 509 -2.31 19.09 -38.18
CA SER A 509 -1.06 19.13 -37.40
C SER A 509 -1.21 19.82 -36.05
N SER A 510 -2.43 20.02 -35.55
CA SER A 510 -2.63 20.73 -34.30
C SER A 510 -2.21 19.92 -33.06
N SER A 511 -1.68 20.60 -32.04
CA SER A 511 -1.28 20.00 -30.77
C SER A 511 -2.43 19.39 -29.96
N ASP A 512 -3.67 19.85 -30.17
CA ASP A 512 -4.89 19.29 -29.54
C ASP A 512 -5.30 17.90 -30.09
N GLN A 513 -4.66 17.43 -31.17
CA GLN A 513 -4.88 16.11 -31.78
C GLN A 513 -3.73 15.11 -31.50
N GLY A 514 -2.67 15.56 -30.84
CA GLY A 514 -1.54 14.74 -30.43
C GLY A 514 -1.68 14.24 -29.01
N TRP A 515 -1.41 12.95 -28.78
CA TRP A 515 -1.55 12.30 -27.48
C TRP A 515 -0.28 11.53 -27.11
N ILE A 516 0.14 11.64 -25.86
CA ILE A 516 1.29 10.94 -25.28
C ILE A 516 0.77 9.88 -24.31
N PHE A 517 1.07 8.62 -24.62
CA PHE A 517 0.73 7.44 -23.84
C PHE A 517 1.85 7.19 -22.83
N LYS A 518 1.61 7.54 -21.56
CA LYS A 518 2.51 7.26 -20.44
C LYS A 518 2.09 5.94 -19.80
N ARG A 519 2.96 4.93 -19.84
CA ARG A 519 2.63 3.58 -19.41
C ARG A 519 2.70 3.47 -17.88
N ASN A 520 1.66 2.94 -17.27
CA ASN A 520 1.64 2.59 -15.85
C ASN A 520 2.17 1.17 -15.63
N ALA A 521 2.50 0.85 -14.37
CA ALA A 521 3.09 -0.43 -14.00
C ALA A 521 2.21 -1.67 -14.28
N ASP A 522 0.89 -1.49 -14.41
CA ASP A 522 -0.10 -2.53 -14.73
C ASP A 522 -0.47 -2.60 -16.21
N LEU A 523 0.31 -1.95 -17.08
CA LEU A 523 0.04 -1.81 -18.52
C LEU A 523 -1.19 -0.96 -18.91
N SER A 524 -1.84 -0.29 -17.96
CA SER A 524 -2.73 0.83 -18.29
C SER A 524 -1.92 2.06 -18.72
N TYR A 525 -2.58 3.05 -19.30
CA TYR A 525 -1.95 4.30 -19.76
C TYR A 525 -2.63 5.51 -19.14
N THR A 526 -1.81 6.47 -18.73
CA THR A 526 -2.23 7.86 -18.60
C THR A 526 -1.96 8.55 -19.93
N ILE A 527 -3.01 8.99 -20.61
CA ILE A 527 -2.93 9.55 -21.96
C ILE A 527 -3.04 11.07 -21.82
N VAL A 528 -1.95 11.80 -22.07
CA VAL A 528 -1.90 13.27 -21.95
C VAL A 528 -1.80 13.95 -23.31
N ASN A 529 -2.21 15.20 -23.41
CA ASN A 529 -2.12 15.94 -24.66
C ASN A 529 -0.70 16.46 -24.95
N VAL A 530 -0.32 16.54 -26.24
CA VAL A 530 0.98 17.09 -26.65
C VAL A 530 1.07 18.59 -26.37
N GLY A 531 0.01 19.35 -26.62
CA GLY A 531 -0.09 20.79 -26.37
C GLY A 531 -0.23 21.16 -24.89
N ASN A 532 -0.87 20.32 -24.08
CA ASN A 532 -0.98 20.48 -22.63
C ASN A 532 -0.72 19.16 -21.89
N LYS A 533 0.54 18.94 -21.51
CA LYS A 533 0.99 17.70 -20.82
C LYS A 533 0.50 17.59 -19.37
N SER A 534 -0.12 18.64 -18.83
CA SER A 534 -0.69 18.65 -17.48
C SER A 534 -2.11 18.08 -17.44
N GLU A 535 -2.77 17.94 -18.60
CA GLU A 535 -4.12 17.39 -18.73
C GLU A 535 -4.09 15.99 -19.34
N ALA A 536 -4.90 15.10 -18.79
CA ALA A 536 -5.09 13.73 -19.21
C ALA A 536 -6.50 13.51 -19.77
N LEU A 537 -6.62 12.51 -20.64
CA LEU A 537 -7.90 11.96 -21.07
C LEU A 537 -8.63 11.38 -19.86
N ASP A 538 -9.82 11.90 -19.56
CA ASP A 538 -10.51 11.68 -18.29
C ASP A 538 -12.00 11.38 -18.50
N VAL A 539 -12.53 10.41 -17.77
CA VAL A 539 -13.97 10.13 -17.74
C VAL A 539 -14.66 11.07 -16.74
N VAL A 540 -15.53 11.96 -17.25
CA VAL A 540 -16.23 12.98 -16.44
C VAL A 540 -17.01 12.33 -15.30
N GLY A 541 -16.71 12.72 -14.06
CA GLY A 541 -17.45 12.26 -12.87
C GLY A 541 -17.29 10.78 -12.54
N GLY A 542 -16.36 10.06 -13.20
CA GLY A 542 -16.09 8.66 -12.95
C GLY A 542 -17.00 7.68 -13.71
N ALA A 543 -17.14 6.46 -13.17
CA ALA A 543 -17.56 5.23 -13.85
C ALA A 543 -19.03 5.12 -14.30
N ASN A 544 -19.69 6.21 -14.69
CA ASN A 544 -21.09 6.19 -15.11
C ASN A 544 -21.23 5.88 -16.62
N LYS A 545 -22.18 5.01 -16.97
CA LYS A 545 -22.52 4.74 -18.37
C LYS A 545 -22.83 6.05 -19.11
N GLN A 546 -22.32 6.20 -20.34
CA GLN A 546 -22.51 7.39 -21.18
C GLN A 546 -21.91 8.68 -20.59
N ALA A 547 -21.05 8.58 -19.57
CA ALA A 547 -20.24 9.70 -19.16
C ALA A 547 -19.38 10.18 -20.33
N TYR A 548 -19.37 11.49 -20.55
CA TYR A 548 -18.50 12.10 -21.55
C TYR A 548 -17.03 11.99 -21.13
N VAL A 549 -16.15 12.18 -22.11
CA VAL A 549 -14.70 12.25 -21.89
C VAL A 549 -14.25 13.70 -22.02
N GLN A 550 -13.31 14.09 -21.16
CA GLN A 550 -12.77 15.44 -21.06
C GLN A 550 -11.24 15.44 -21.03
N ALA A 551 -10.64 16.59 -21.25
CA ALA A 551 -9.27 16.88 -20.84
C ALA A 551 -9.32 17.44 -19.41
N TYR A 552 -8.59 16.85 -18.48
CA TYR A 552 -8.63 17.25 -17.07
C TYR A 552 -7.24 17.17 -16.41
N PRO A 553 -6.91 18.04 -15.43
CA PRO A 553 -5.63 17.97 -14.73
C PRO A 553 -5.28 16.56 -14.24
N SER A 554 -4.06 16.13 -14.52
CA SER A 554 -3.63 14.77 -14.24
C SER A 554 -3.57 14.53 -12.72
N ASN A 555 -4.30 13.51 -12.25
CA ASN A 555 -4.49 13.19 -10.84
C ASN A 555 -4.33 11.69 -10.53
N SER A 556 -3.91 10.89 -11.52
CA SER A 556 -3.64 9.44 -11.40
C SER A 556 -4.83 8.58 -10.97
N THR A 557 -6.05 9.10 -10.99
CA THR A 557 -7.26 8.33 -10.66
C THR A 557 -7.56 7.28 -11.71
N LYS A 558 -8.38 6.28 -11.36
CA LYS A 558 -8.85 5.26 -12.31
C LYS A 558 -9.64 5.83 -13.50
N ALA A 559 -10.16 7.06 -13.40
CA ALA A 559 -10.84 7.75 -14.51
C ALA A 559 -9.87 8.23 -15.60
N GLN A 560 -8.58 8.34 -15.29
CA GLN A 560 -7.51 8.79 -16.19
C GLN A 560 -6.58 7.65 -16.62
N ARG A 561 -6.90 6.42 -16.23
CA ARG A 561 -6.13 5.21 -16.55
C ARG A 561 -6.90 4.41 -17.58
N TRP A 562 -6.28 4.25 -18.75
CA TRP A 562 -6.89 3.63 -19.91
C TRP A 562 -6.17 2.34 -20.27
N ILE A 563 -6.90 1.24 -20.33
CA ILE A 563 -6.41 -0.07 -20.71
C ILE A 563 -6.67 -0.25 -22.21
N LEU A 564 -5.61 -0.37 -22.99
CA LEU A 564 -5.71 -0.67 -24.41
C LEU A 564 -5.97 -2.17 -24.59
N VAL A 565 -6.99 -2.52 -25.36
CA VAL A 565 -7.37 -3.89 -25.66
C VAL A 565 -7.42 -4.07 -27.17
N ARG A 566 -6.95 -5.21 -27.70
CA ARG A 566 -7.10 -5.53 -29.12
C ARG A 566 -8.57 -5.65 -29.50
N SER A 567 -8.95 -5.02 -30.61
CA SER A 567 -10.27 -5.13 -31.24
C SER A 567 -10.07 -5.34 -32.74
N GLY A 568 -9.91 -6.59 -33.15
CA GLY A 568 -9.40 -6.94 -34.48
C GLY A 568 -8.00 -6.37 -34.72
N ASN A 569 -7.82 -5.66 -35.83
CA ASN A 569 -6.57 -4.97 -36.16
C ASN A 569 -6.39 -3.63 -35.43
N HIS A 570 -7.41 -3.19 -34.69
CA HIS A 570 -7.46 -1.89 -34.02
C HIS A 570 -7.39 -2.03 -32.50
N TYR A 571 -7.60 -0.92 -31.79
CA TYR A 571 -7.64 -0.87 -30.34
C TYR A 571 -8.99 -0.38 -29.85
N ALA A 572 -9.43 -0.92 -28.71
CA ALA A 572 -10.45 -0.32 -27.87
C ALA A 572 -9.76 0.24 -26.62
N LEU A 573 -10.15 1.44 -26.19
CA LEU A 573 -9.66 2.06 -24.97
C LEU A 573 -10.71 1.85 -23.86
N ARG A 574 -10.34 1.10 -22.81
CA ARG A 574 -11.20 0.79 -21.65
C ARG A 574 -10.78 1.65 -20.46
N PRO A 575 -11.66 2.44 -19.85
CA PRO A 575 -11.30 3.15 -18.62
C PRO A 575 -11.20 2.16 -17.45
N GLU A 576 -10.15 2.26 -16.63
CA GLU A 576 -9.96 1.37 -15.48
C GLU A 576 -11.07 1.54 -14.44
N CYS A 577 -11.66 2.73 -14.32
CA CYS A 577 -12.79 2.95 -13.44
C CYS A 577 -14.05 2.17 -13.86
N ALA A 578 -14.14 1.71 -15.11
CA ALA A 578 -15.34 1.11 -15.66
C ALA A 578 -15.03 0.16 -16.84
N THR A 579 -14.32 -0.94 -16.55
CA THR A 579 -13.73 -1.83 -17.59
C THR A 579 -14.76 -2.51 -18.52
N GLY A 580 -16.04 -2.52 -18.17
CA GLY A 580 -17.14 -2.98 -19.04
C GLY A 580 -17.54 -2.01 -20.17
N TYR A 581 -17.00 -0.79 -20.17
CA TYR A 581 -17.27 0.24 -21.17
C TYR A 581 -16.06 0.49 -22.09
N ALA A 582 -16.26 1.10 -23.26
CA ALA A 582 -15.22 1.57 -24.17
C ALA A 582 -15.37 3.07 -24.41
N LEU A 583 -14.27 3.74 -24.76
CA LEU A 583 -14.32 5.00 -25.48
C LEU A 583 -15.17 4.83 -26.77
N ASP A 584 -16.09 5.75 -27.00
CA ASP A 584 -17.13 5.64 -28.02
C ASP A 584 -17.46 7.01 -28.60
N VAL A 585 -17.59 7.10 -29.92
CA VAL A 585 -18.12 8.28 -30.59
C VAL A 585 -19.65 8.29 -30.47
N VAL A 586 -20.19 9.34 -29.86
CA VAL A 586 -21.63 9.47 -29.59
C VAL A 586 -22.45 9.30 -30.88
N GLY A 587 -23.41 8.39 -30.84
CA GLY A 587 -24.29 8.09 -31.98
C GLY A 587 -23.57 7.51 -33.20
N ALA A 588 -22.31 7.09 -33.03
CA ALA A 588 -21.44 6.66 -34.12
C ALA A 588 -21.38 7.68 -35.27
N SER A 589 -21.45 8.97 -34.93
CA SER A 589 -21.38 10.09 -35.86
C SER A 589 -20.06 10.10 -36.63
N THR A 590 -20.06 10.63 -37.84
CA THR A 590 -18.85 10.91 -38.64
C THR A 590 -18.59 12.40 -38.79
N SER A 591 -19.41 13.26 -38.18
CA SER A 591 -19.25 14.71 -38.20
C SER A 591 -18.09 15.18 -37.34
N ASP A 592 -17.55 16.35 -37.70
CA ASP A 592 -16.67 17.11 -36.82
C ASP A 592 -17.46 17.53 -35.56
N ASP A 593 -16.73 17.74 -34.47
CA ASP A 593 -17.23 18.09 -33.14
C ASP A 593 -18.18 17.06 -32.48
N ALA A 594 -18.31 15.86 -33.06
CA ALA A 594 -19.01 14.78 -32.39
C ALA A 594 -18.27 14.38 -31.11
N LYS A 595 -18.98 14.41 -29.97
CA LYS A 595 -18.43 14.16 -28.64
C LYS A 595 -18.05 12.69 -28.45
N LEU A 596 -17.13 12.47 -27.51
CA LEU A 596 -16.75 11.15 -27.03
C LEU A 596 -17.36 10.87 -25.67
N GLN A 597 -17.74 9.62 -25.45
CA GLN A 597 -18.28 9.10 -24.21
C GLN A 597 -17.66 7.74 -23.88
N ILE A 598 -17.93 7.22 -22.70
CA ILE A 598 -17.79 5.80 -22.42
C ILE A 598 -19.13 5.09 -22.65
N TYR A 599 -19.14 4.03 -23.46
CA TYR A 599 -20.35 3.29 -23.79
C TYR A 599 -20.17 1.79 -23.63
N THR A 600 -21.29 1.06 -23.49
CA THR A 600 -21.26 -0.40 -23.29
C THR A 600 -20.44 -1.00 -24.41
N ASN A 601 -19.51 -1.89 -24.05
CA ASN A 601 -18.68 -2.52 -25.05
C ASN A 601 -19.53 -3.29 -26.06
N ASN A 602 -19.50 -2.86 -27.32
CA ASN A 602 -20.19 -3.52 -28.42
C ASN A 602 -19.27 -3.76 -29.63
N ASN A 603 -17.97 -3.44 -29.51
CA ASN A 603 -16.93 -3.63 -30.53
C ASN A 603 -17.27 -3.06 -31.91
N THR A 604 -18.14 -2.04 -31.98
CA THR A 604 -18.43 -1.34 -33.25
C THR A 604 -17.25 -0.49 -33.70
N ALA A 605 -17.22 -0.08 -34.97
CA ALA A 605 -16.19 0.83 -35.50
C ALA A 605 -16.17 2.20 -34.79
N ALA A 606 -17.24 2.60 -34.08
CA ALA A 606 -17.27 3.80 -33.25
C ALA A 606 -16.47 3.66 -31.94
N GLN A 607 -16.15 2.42 -31.55
CA GLN A 607 -15.34 2.07 -30.37
C GLN A 607 -13.93 1.56 -30.73
N GLN A 608 -13.63 1.50 -32.03
CA GLN A 608 -12.34 1.08 -32.54
C GLN A 608 -11.52 2.30 -32.93
N PHE A 609 -10.26 2.29 -32.52
CA PHE A 609 -9.32 3.38 -32.76
C PHE A 609 -7.99 2.84 -33.27
N ASP A 610 -7.43 3.53 -34.25
CA ASP A 610 -6.03 3.39 -34.63
C ASP A 610 -5.16 4.29 -33.75
N ILE A 611 -4.08 3.73 -33.24
CA ILE A 611 -3.04 4.46 -32.51
C ILE A 611 -1.88 4.67 -33.49
N ASN A 612 -1.93 5.80 -34.22
CA ASN A 612 -0.95 6.13 -35.24
C ASN A 612 0.26 6.81 -34.58
N LYS A 613 1.33 6.06 -34.32
CA LYS A 613 2.57 6.59 -33.72
C LYS A 613 3.14 7.73 -34.57
N ALA A 614 3.58 8.80 -33.91
CA ALA A 614 4.05 10.03 -34.52
C ALA A 614 5.08 10.74 -33.62
N SER A 615 5.90 11.62 -34.18
CA SER A 615 6.77 12.52 -33.41
C SER A 615 5.96 13.63 -32.75
N THR A 616 6.42 14.14 -31.61
CA THR A 616 5.83 15.34 -30.98
C THR A 616 5.88 16.56 -31.89
N SER A 617 6.90 16.67 -32.75
CA SER A 617 7.06 17.75 -33.73
C SER A 617 6.03 17.72 -34.87
N GLU A 618 5.25 16.65 -35.00
CA GLU A 618 4.14 16.57 -35.96
C GLU A 618 2.88 17.32 -35.48
N PHE A 619 2.85 17.69 -34.19
CA PHE A 619 1.71 18.35 -33.56
C PHE A 619 2.11 19.72 -32.97
N GLY A 620 1.42 20.79 -33.38
CA GLY A 620 1.67 22.17 -33.00
C GLY A 620 2.62 22.95 -33.92
N SER A 621 3.15 22.33 -34.97
CA SER A 621 4.05 22.95 -35.95
C SER A 621 3.28 23.61 -37.08
N VAL A 622 3.78 24.76 -37.54
CA VAL A 622 3.25 25.45 -38.72
C VAL A 622 4.15 25.12 -39.90
N TYR A 623 3.61 24.42 -40.89
CA TYR A 623 4.39 23.99 -42.05
C TYR A 623 4.30 25.01 -43.18
N ALA A 624 5.33 25.03 -44.04
CA ALA A 624 5.27 25.73 -45.32
C ALA A 624 4.02 25.30 -46.10
N GLY A 625 3.25 26.29 -46.57
CA GLY A 625 1.94 26.12 -47.19
C GLY A 625 0.74 26.35 -46.25
N GLY A 626 0.97 26.42 -44.93
CA GLY A 626 -0.07 26.70 -43.94
C GLY A 626 -0.72 28.07 -44.16
N LEU A 627 -2.04 28.14 -44.03
CA LEU A 627 -2.79 29.39 -44.08
C LEU A 627 -2.82 30.02 -42.69
N GLY A 628 -2.83 31.35 -42.64
CA GLY A 628 -2.95 32.12 -41.42
C GLY A 628 -3.62 33.46 -41.69
N PHE A 629 -3.70 34.28 -40.66
CA PHE A 629 -4.29 35.60 -40.72
C PHE A 629 -3.66 36.49 -39.65
N ASP A 630 -3.90 37.79 -39.69
CA ASP A 630 -3.47 38.68 -38.62
C ASP A 630 -4.61 39.54 -38.09
N VAL A 631 -4.52 39.88 -36.80
CA VAL A 631 -5.57 40.58 -36.05
C VAL A 631 -4.99 41.61 -35.10
N SER A 632 -5.80 42.61 -34.79
CA SER A 632 -5.51 43.69 -33.86
C SER A 632 -6.78 44.09 -33.10
N GLU A 633 -6.76 45.23 -32.42
CA GLU A 633 -7.94 45.80 -31.77
C GLU A 633 -9.15 45.98 -32.72
N TRP A 634 -8.90 46.08 -34.04
CA TRP A 634 -9.94 46.29 -35.05
C TRP A 634 -10.95 45.14 -35.17
N GLN A 635 -10.57 43.92 -34.80
CA GLN A 635 -11.47 42.76 -34.84
C GLN A 635 -12.33 42.62 -33.56
N GLY A 636 -12.15 43.50 -32.56
CA GLY A 636 -12.88 43.43 -31.30
C GLY A 636 -12.56 42.15 -30.50
N TYR A 637 -13.49 41.69 -29.66
CA TYR A 637 -13.27 40.53 -28.78
C TYR A 637 -13.45 39.20 -29.53
N ILE A 638 -12.38 38.42 -29.63
CA ILE A 638 -12.39 37.09 -30.25
C ILE A 638 -12.36 36.04 -29.14
N SER A 639 -13.45 35.30 -28.97
CA SER A 639 -13.54 34.21 -27.99
C SER A 639 -12.71 32.99 -28.39
N ALA A 640 -12.33 32.14 -27.43
CA ALA A 640 -11.60 30.90 -27.70
C ALA A 640 -12.35 29.94 -28.65
N ASP A 641 -13.70 29.99 -28.66
CA ASP A 641 -14.52 29.20 -29.60
C ASP A 641 -14.43 29.75 -31.02
N ASN A 642 -14.37 31.07 -31.19
CA ASN A 642 -14.19 31.69 -32.50
C ASN A 642 -12.77 31.44 -33.04
N TRP A 643 -11.74 31.46 -32.18
CA TRP A 643 -10.39 31.01 -32.55
C TRP A 643 -10.37 29.55 -33.02
N ARG A 644 -11.12 28.67 -32.35
CA ARG A 644 -11.29 27.27 -32.77
C ARG A 644 -12.04 27.12 -34.10
N LYS A 645 -13.06 27.95 -34.37
CA LYS A 645 -13.74 27.96 -35.68
C LYS A 645 -12.76 28.30 -36.81
N ALA A 646 -11.91 29.30 -36.62
CA ALA A 646 -10.86 29.63 -37.59
C ALA A 646 -9.92 28.44 -37.81
N LYS A 647 -9.45 27.83 -36.72
CA LYS A 647 -8.58 26.65 -36.79
C LYS A 647 -9.21 25.47 -37.53
N ASN A 648 -10.47 25.15 -37.20
CA ASN A 648 -11.24 24.08 -37.83
C ASN A 648 -11.52 24.36 -39.32
N ALA A 649 -11.51 25.63 -39.74
CA ALA A 649 -11.60 26.02 -41.15
C ALA A 649 -10.27 25.85 -41.92
N GLY A 650 -9.20 25.36 -41.26
CA GLY A 650 -7.91 25.08 -41.89
C GLY A 650 -6.84 26.17 -41.69
N TYR A 651 -7.12 27.19 -40.87
CA TYR A 651 -6.11 28.18 -40.50
C TYR A 651 -5.17 27.62 -39.43
N SER A 652 -3.87 27.74 -39.68
CA SER A 652 -2.80 27.07 -38.95
C SER A 652 -1.96 28.00 -38.08
N PHE A 653 -2.04 29.32 -38.30
CA PHE A 653 -1.38 30.31 -37.46
C PHE A 653 -2.08 31.68 -37.48
N ALA A 654 -1.71 32.55 -36.54
CA ALA A 654 -2.05 33.97 -36.59
C ALA A 654 -0.90 34.91 -36.21
N MET A 655 -0.97 36.17 -36.59
CA MET A 655 -0.11 37.24 -36.08
C MET A 655 -0.96 38.27 -35.33
N LEU A 656 -0.59 38.58 -34.09
CA LEU A 656 -1.36 39.49 -33.22
C LEU A 656 -0.63 40.83 -33.08
N ARG A 657 -1.29 41.95 -33.32
CA ARG A 657 -0.67 43.23 -32.95
C ARG A 657 -0.51 43.29 -31.44
N ILE A 658 0.72 43.51 -30.97
CA ILE A 658 1.00 43.66 -29.53
C ILE A 658 1.07 45.12 -29.11
N ALA A 659 1.59 45.97 -29.99
CA ALA A 659 1.72 47.40 -29.77
C ALA A 659 1.84 48.16 -31.10
N TRP A 660 1.69 49.48 -31.02
CA TRP A 660 2.23 50.42 -31.99
C TRP A 660 3.18 51.37 -31.25
N GLY A 661 4.36 51.63 -31.78
CA GLY A 661 5.42 52.34 -31.06
C GLY A 661 5.90 51.66 -29.77
N HIS A 662 6.62 52.42 -28.94
CA HIS A 662 7.01 52.04 -27.57
C HIS A 662 6.21 52.85 -26.54
N ALA A 663 6.31 52.53 -25.24
CA ALA A 663 5.51 53.19 -24.19
C ALA A 663 5.57 54.74 -24.13
N GLY A 664 6.54 55.37 -24.79
CA GLY A 664 6.70 56.83 -24.82
C GLY A 664 6.15 57.51 -26.08
N ASN A 665 5.93 56.78 -27.17
CA ASN A 665 5.42 57.31 -28.45
C ASN A 665 4.30 56.44 -29.04
N GLY A 666 3.76 55.54 -28.21
CA GLY A 666 3.05 54.33 -28.59
C GLY A 666 2.12 53.80 -27.50
N ALA A 667 1.39 52.72 -27.81
CA ALA A 667 0.58 52.01 -26.82
C ALA A 667 0.44 50.51 -27.14
N MET A 668 0.19 49.70 -26.10
CA MET A 668 -0.24 48.31 -26.24
C MET A 668 -1.58 48.24 -26.99
N ASP A 669 -1.72 47.25 -27.88
CA ASP A 669 -2.99 46.96 -28.55
C ASP A 669 -4.06 46.55 -27.51
N LYS A 670 -5.23 47.18 -27.57
CA LYS A 670 -6.30 46.98 -26.55
C LYS A 670 -6.77 45.53 -26.46
N GLN A 671 -6.62 44.74 -27.52
CA GLN A 671 -7.07 43.36 -27.58
C GLN A 671 -5.95 42.34 -27.47
N PHE A 672 -4.68 42.76 -27.34
CA PHE A 672 -3.55 41.83 -27.26
C PHE A 672 -3.74 40.77 -26.17
N ASN A 673 -4.08 41.16 -24.94
CA ASN A 673 -4.25 40.20 -23.83
C ASN A 673 -5.41 39.22 -24.09
N ASN A 674 -6.55 39.71 -24.59
CA ASN A 674 -7.69 38.87 -24.93
C ASN A 674 -7.34 37.88 -26.05
N ASN A 675 -6.66 38.35 -27.09
CA ASN A 675 -6.25 37.53 -28.23
C ASN A 675 -5.20 36.50 -27.82
N TYR A 676 -4.19 36.90 -27.04
CA TYR A 676 -3.18 35.98 -26.51
C TYR A 676 -3.83 34.86 -25.71
N GLU A 677 -4.67 35.20 -24.74
CA GLU A 677 -5.31 34.22 -23.85
C GLU A 677 -6.24 33.28 -24.61
N ASN A 678 -7.09 33.82 -25.49
CA ASN A 678 -8.09 33.01 -26.20
C ASN A 678 -7.48 32.18 -27.35
N ALA A 679 -6.47 32.69 -28.06
CA ALA A 679 -5.73 31.91 -29.05
C ALA A 679 -4.92 30.78 -28.39
N THR A 680 -4.31 31.04 -27.22
CA THR A 680 -3.63 30.02 -26.41
C THR A 680 -4.60 28.93 -25.98
N LYS A 681 -5.78 29.30 -25.44
CA LYS A 681 -6.84 28.34 -25.07
C LYS A 681 -7.36 27.52 -26.26
N ALA A 682 -7.36 28.10 -27.45
CA ALA A 682 -7.73 27.42 -28.69
C ALA A 682 -6.60 26.58 -29.29
N GLY A 683 -5.38 26.64 -28.74
CA GLY A 683 -4.20 25.99 -29.28
C GLY A 683 -3.85 26.45 -30.70
N MET A 684 -4.17 27.70 -31.05
CA MET A 684 -3.74 28.30 -32.32
C MET A 684 -2.29 28.75 -32.18
N PRO A 685 -1.35 28.30 -33.03
CA PRO A 685 -0.01 28.90 -33.10
C PRO A 685 -0.11 30.38 -33.47
N PHE A 686 0.60 31.26 -32.77
CA PHE A 686 0.64 32.67 -33.14
C PHE A 686 1.96 33.34 -32.78
N GLY A 687 2.17 34.49 -33.42
CA GLY A 687 3.26 35.42 -33.21
C GLY A 687 2.68 36.81 -32.96
N VAL A 688 3.55 37.80 -32.85
CA VAL A 688 3.11 39.17 -32.59
C VAL A 688 3.81 40.16 -33.50
N TYR A 689 3.21 41.32 -33.72
CA TYR A 689 3.84 42.40 -34.47
C TYR A 689 3.69 43.76 -33.79
N VAL A 690 4.71 44.60 -33.96
CA VAL A 690 4.75 45.99 -33.51
C VAL A 690 4.67 46.91 -34.71
N TYR A 691 3.61 47.72 -34.79
CA TYR A 691 3.49 48.77 -35.80
C TYR A 691 4.48 49.89 -35.45
N SER A 692 5.58 49.99 -36.20
CA SER A 692 6.78 50.71 -35.77
C SER A 692 6.74 52.19 -36.11
N TYR A 693 7.13 53.02 -35.14
CA TYR A 693 7.34 54.47 -35.26
C TYR A 693 8.81 54.88 -35.05
N ALA A 694 9.72 53.91 -34.97
CA ALA A 694 11.11 54.14 -34.59
C ALA A 694 11.88 54.97 -35.62
N ASP A 695 12.33 56.15 -35.18
CA ASP A 695 13.15 57.06 -36.00
C ASP A 695 14.63 56.60 -36.07
N ASP A 696 15.13 55.94 -35.02
CA ASP A 696 16.50 55.44 -34.91
C ASP A 696 16.60 54.04 -34.28
N GLU A 697 17.82 53.49 -34.21
CA GLU A 697 18.05 52.15 -33.64
C GLU A 697 17.72 52.06 -32.15
N LYS A 698 17.76 53.18 -31.43
CA LYS A 698 17.45 53.22 -30.00
C LYS A 698 15.94 53.10 -29.80
N GLU A 699 15.14 53.85 -30.54
CA GLU A 699 13.68 53.70 -30.50
C GLU A 699 13.26 52.30 -30.95
N ALA A 700 13.90 51.73 -31.98
CA ALA A 700 13.61 50.37 -32.43
C ALA A 700 13.88 49.31 -31.34
N ARG A 701 14.96 49.47 -30.56
CA ARG A 701 15.20 48.62 -29.37
C ARG A 701 14.13 48.84 -28.29
N GLN A 702 13.69 50.07 -28.07
CA GLN A 702 12.63 50.37 -27.10
C GLN A 702 11.29 49.76 -27.49
N GLU A 703 10.98 49.70 -28.79
CA GLU A 703 9.79 49.01 -29.31
C GLU A 703 9.87 47.49 -29.08
N ALA A 704 11.04 46.88 -29.35
CA ALA A 704 11.28 45.47 -29.05
C ALA A 704 11.14 45.19 -27.55
N ASP A 705 11.83 45.97 -26.70
CA ASP A 705 11.79 45.87 -25.24
C ASP A 705 10.36 46.01 -24.73
N TYR A 706 9.58 46.92 -25.30
CA TYR A 706 8.19 47.11 -24.91
C TYR A 706 7.35 45.87 -25.25
N ALA A 707 7.44 45.34 -26.47
CA ALA A 707 6.76 44.10 -26.85
C ALA A 707 7.16 42.91 -25.96
N ILE A 708 8.46 42.76 -25.67
CA ILE A 708 8.98 41.72 -24.77
C ILE A 708 8.43 41.89 -23.35
N SER A 709 8.36 43.12 -22.85
CA SER A 709 7.80 43.41 -21.52
C SER A 709 6.31 43.07 -21.43
N LEU A 710 5.55 43.32 -22.50
CA LEU A 710 4.12 43.00 -22.59
C LEU A 710 3.87 41.49 -22.70
N LEU A 711 4.80 40.73 -23.30
CA LEU A 711 4.77 39.27 -23.25
C LEU A 711 5.03 38.75 -21.83
N ASN A 712 5.84 39.41 -21.02
CA ASN A 712 6.07 39.04 -19.61
C ASN A 712 6.44 37.53 -19.46
N GLY A 713 7.37 37.04 -20.30
CA GLY A 713 7.83 35.65 -20.30
C GLY A 713 6.90 34.64 -20.99
N ARG A 714 5.78 35.10 -21.57
CA ARG A 714 4.87 34.26 -22.38
C ARG A 714 5.56 33.72 -23.64
N SER A 715 5.37 32.43 -23.94
CA SER A 715 5.97 31.78 -25.11
C SER A 715 5.16 31.96 -26.39
N LEU A 716 5.82 32.16 -27.52
CA LEU A 716 5.18 32.23 -28.85
C LEU A 716 5.57 31.03 -29.71
N LYS A 717 4.71 30.70 -30.68
CA LYS A 717 4.98 29.66 -31.70
C LYS A 717 5.33 30.25 -33.07
N MET A 718 5.03 31.53 -33.28
CA MET A 718 5.47 32.29 -34.45
C MET A 718 6.30 33.53 -34.00
N PRO A 719 6.99 34.22 -34.93
CA PRO A 719 7.93 35.30 -34.60
C PRO A 719 7.33 36.55 -33.93
N ILE A 720 8.22 37.37 -33.36
CA ILE A 720 7.97 38.79 -33.05
C ILE A 720 8.41 39.61 -34.26
N CYS A 721 7.50 40.39 -34.81
CA CYS A 721 7.70 41.12 -36.05
C CYS A 721 7.75 42.63 -35.81
N ILE A 722 8.69 43.31 -36.46
CA ILE A 722 8.62 44.77 -36.65
C ILE A 722 7.86 45.05 -37.95
N ASP A 723 6.83 45.87 -37.88
CA ASP A 723 6.00 46.27 -39.01
C ASP A 723 6.39 47.69 -39.45
N LEU A 724 6.98 47.78 -40.64
CA LEU A 724 7.56 48.98 -41.20
C LEU A 724 6.74 49.46 -42.39
N GLU A 725 5.76 50.31 -42.12
CA GLU A 725 4.95 50.91 -43.18
C GLU A 725 4.37 52.31 -42.88
N ASP A 726 4.67 52.91 -41.72
CA ASP A 726 4.10 54.20 -41.34
C ASP A 726 4.78 55.38 -42.06
N ASN A 727 3.98 56.30 -42.60
CA ASN A 727 4.49 57.47 -43.32
C ASN A 727 5.39 58.37 -42.46
N ARG A 728 5.28 58.36 -41.13
CA ARG A 728 6.15 59.12 -40.21
C ARG A 728 7.62 58.78 -40.41
N ILE A 729 7.95 57.52 -40.68
CA ILE A 729 9.34 57.06 -40.82
C ILE A 729 9.79 56.97 -42.29
N SER A 730 8.98 57.50 -43.23
CA SER A 730 9.27 57.45 -44.67
C SER A 730 10.40 58.38 -45.13
N TYR A 731 10.74 59.40 -44.32
CA TYR A 731 11.83 60.34 -44.61
C TYR A 731 13.22 59.74 -44.33
N LEU A 732 13.29 58.61 -43.61
CA LEU A 732 14.53 57.95 -43.28
C LEU A 732 15.18 57.35 -44.53
N SER A 733 16.52 57.34 -44.55
CA SER A 733 17.25 56.64 -45.62
C SER A 733 17.05 55.13 -45.52
N LYS A 734 17.15 54.42 -46.67
CA LYS A 734 17.11 52.95 -46.71
C LYS A 734 18.03 52.30 -45.67
N THR A 735 19.26 52.82 -45.56
CA THR A 735 20.25 52.32 -44.62
C THR A 735 19.80 52.51 -43.18
N GLN A 736 19.25 53.67 -42.82
CA GLN A 736 18.78 53.93 -41.46
C GLN A 736 17.59 53.03 -41.10
N GLN A 737 16.62 52.88 -42.00
CA GLN A 737 15.47 52.01 -41.81
C GLN A 737 15.89 50.54 -41.61
N SER A 738 16.86 50.06 -42.40
CA SER A 738 17.43 48.73 -42.22
C SER A 738 18.17 48.57 -40.89
N LYS A 739 18.89 49.61 -40.42
CA LYS A 739 19.54 49.57 -39.09
C LYS A 739 18.50 49.51 -37.97
N ASN A 740 17.40 50.25 -38.07
CA ASN A 740 16.30 50.21 -37.09
C ASN A 740 15.70 48.80 -37.03
N ALA A 741 15.38 48.20 -38.19
CA ALA A 741 14.88 46.83 -38.28
C ALA A 741 15.84 45.81 -37.63
N ILE A 742 17.13 45.90 -37.93
CA ILE A 742 18.18 45.03 -37.34
C ILE A 742 18.25 45.21 -35.82
N ALA A 743 18.22 46.45 -35.34
CA ALA A 743 18.29 46.74 -33.91
C ALA A 743 17.11 46.14 -33.14
N PHE A 744 15.90 46.22 -33.69
CA PHE A 744 14.72 45.53 -33.14
C PHE A 744 14.92 44.01 -33.15
N CYS A 745 15.33 43.43 -34.28
CA CYS A 745 15.48 41.98 -34.44
C CYS A 745 16.55 41.39 -33.51
N GLU A 746 17.66 42.08 -33.30
CA GLU A 746 18.70 41.61 -32.38
C GLU A 746 18.24 41.65 -30.92
N GLU A 747 17.44 42.64 -30.50
CA GLU A 747 16.91 42.68 -29.14
C GLU A 747 15.87 41.57 -28.91
N VAL A 748 14.99 41.32 -29.88
CA VAL A 748 14.06 40.16 -29.87
C VAL A 748 14.81 38.84 -29.76
N LYS A 749 15.87 38.66 -30.55
CA LYS A 749 16.71 37.46 -30.55
C LYS A 749 17.43 37.28 -29.21
N LYS A 750 17.94 38.36 -28.63
CA LYS A 750 18.58 38.36 -27.31
C LYS A 750 17.62 37.95 -26.20
N ALA A 751 16.33 38.27 -26.32
CA ALA A 751 15.28 37.81 -25.41
C ALA A 751 14.83 36.34 -25.66
N GLY A 752 15.42 35.63 -26.62
CA GLY A 752 15.14 34.22 -26.90
C GLY A 752 13.95 33.97 -27.82
N TYR A 753 13.41 35.01 -28.47
CA TYR A 753 12.33 34.89 -29.45
C TYR A 753 12.87 34.93 -30.89
N THR A 754 12.09 34.40 -31.84
CA THR A 754 12.42 34.48 -33.26
C THR A 754 12.05 35.86 -33.80
N PRO A 755 12.98 36.65 -34.37
CA PRO A 755 12.67 37.94 -34.99
C PRO A 755 12.16 37.81 -36.42
N MET A 756 11.35 38.78 -36.85
CA MET A 756 10.81 38.91 -38.21
C MET A 756 10.66 40.38 -38.59
N ILE A 757 10.69 40.67 -39.89
CA ILE A 757 10.46 42.01 -40.45
C ILE A 757 9.28 41.92 -41.40
N TYR A 758 8.30 42.81 -41.20
CA TYR A 758 7.18 43.01 -42.10
C TYR A 758 7.36 44.28 -42.92
N ALA A 759 7.06 44.18 -44.21
CA ALA A 759 6.95 45.32 -45.11
C ALA A 759 6.10 44.97 -46.32
N ASN A 760 5.31 45.94 -46.79
CA ASN A 760 4.62 45.83 -48.08
C ASN A 760 5.57 46.05 -49.27
N GLN A 761 5.08 45.79 -50.49
CA GLN A 761 5.84 45.89 -51.73
C GLN A 761 6.60 47.20 -51.90
N ASN A 762 6.01 48.35 -51.55
CA ASN A 762 6.71 49.63 -51.68
C ASN A 762 7.85 49.72 -50.66
N TRP A 763 7.56 49.41 -49.40
CA TRP A 763 8.52 49.55 -48.31
C TRP A 763 9.73 48.62 -48.47
N LEU A 764 9.49 47.37 -48.83
CA LEU A 764 10.58 46.41 -48.99
C LEU A 764 11.51 46.76 -50.17
N ASN A 765 10.97 47.34 -51.25
CA ASN A 765 11.76 47.71 -52.44
C ASN A 765 12.42 49.10 -52.33
N ASN A 766 11.73 50.06 -51.70
CA ASN A 766 12.10 51.48 -51.76
C ASN A 766 12.59 52.05 -50.43
N HIS A 767 12.34 51.37 -49.31
CA HIS A 767 12.66 51.87 -47.96
C HIS A 767 13.60 50.97 -47.17
N LEU A 768 13.87 49.74 -47.63
CA LEU A 768 14.81 48.82 -46.98
C LEU A 768 15.93 48.40 -47.94
N ASP A 769 17.14 48.24 -47.40
CA ASP A 769 18.23 47.52 -48.05
C ASP A 769 18.15 46.04 -47.68
N TYR A 770 17.62 45.23 -48.61
CA TYR A 770 17.48 43.79 -48.43
C TYR A 770 18.82 43.09 -48.11
N SER A 771 19.95 43.58 -48.63
CA SER A 771 21.26 42.95 -48.38
C SER A 771 21.65 42.98 -46.89
N MET A 772 21.16 43.97 -46.15
CA MET A 772 21.38 44.12 -44.71
C MET A 772 20.45 43.23 -43.88
N ILE A 773 19.22 42.97 -44.36
CA ILE A 773 18.18 42.25 -43.59
C ILE A 773 17.98 40.80 -44.03
N LYS A 774 18.71 40.32 -45.04
CA LYS A 774 18.55 38.98 -45.66
C LYS A 774 18.65 37.77 -44.70
N ASN A 775 19.21 37.95 -43.51
CA ASN A 775 19.38 36.88 -42.52
C ASN A 775 18.22 36.78 -41.51
N TYR A 776 17.24 37.68 -41.59
CA TYR A 776 16.04 37.65 -40.75
C TYR A 776 14.86 37.08 -41.54
N LYS A 777 13.84 36.62 -40.81
CA LYS A 777 12.60 36.17 -41.44
C LYS A 777 11.83 37.35 -42.02
N ILE A 778 11.24 37.17 -43.19
CA ILE A 778 10.53 38.25 -43.90
C ILE A 778 9.04 37.91 -44.03
N TRP A 779 8.19 38.83 -43.56
CA TRP A 779 6.75 38.83 -43.79
C TRP A 779 6.41 39.89 -44.84
N TYR A 780 6.08 39.44 -46.05
CA TYR A 780 5.94 40.31 -47.21
C TYR A 780 4.47 40.49 -47.58
N ALA A 781 4.02 41.74 -47.72
CA ALA A 781 2.67 42.04 -48.19
C ALA A 781 2.64 42.43 -49.68
N GLN A 782 1.88 41.66 -50.45
CA GLN A 782 1.58 41.93 -51.85
C GLN A 782 0.27 41.25 -52.27
N TYR A 783 -0.65 42.03 -52.83
CA TYR A 783 -1.99 41.56 -53.19
C TYR A 783 -2.09 41.24 -54.69
N PRO A 784 -2.28 39.96 -55.09
CA PRO A 784 -2.52 39.61 -56.47
C PRO A 784 -3.94 40.04 -56.89
N TYR A 785 -4.13 40.31 -58.18
CA TYR A 785 -5.46 40.66 -58.72
C TYR A 785 -6.51 39.56 -58.47
N SER A 786 -6.09 38.29 -58.50
CA SER A 786 -6.90 37.14 -58.09
C SER A 786 -6.05 36.10 -57.36
N TRP A 787 -6.62 35.48 -56.33
CA TRP A 787 -5.93 34.50 -55.49
C TRP A 787 -6.49 33.08 -55.66
N ASN A 788 -5.60 32.09 -55.71
CA ASN A 788 -5.87 30.69 -55.45
C ASN A 788 -4.66 30.04 -54.75
N ASN A 789 -4.78 28.78 -54.35
CA ASN A 789 -3.71 28.07 -53.61
C ASN A 789 -2.36 27.97 -54.36
N SER A 790 -2.36 28.15 -55.69
CA SER A 790 -1.15 28.15 -56.53
C SER A 790 -0.57 29.55 -56.77
N SER A 791 -1.25 30.62 -56.36
CA SER A 791 -0.73 31.99 -56.44
C SER A 791 0.55 32.14 -55.61
N LYS A 792 1.45 33.03 -56.05
CA LYS A 792 2.73 33.34 -55.41
C LYS A 792 3.02 34.84 -55.53
N PRO A 793 3.76 35.44 -54.58
CA PRO A 793 4.18 36.83 -54.69
C PRO A 793 5.21 37.01 -55.81
N GLN A 794 5.17 38.16 -56.47
CA GLN A 794 6.18 38.61 -57.41
C GLN A 794 7.32 39.32 -56.67
N TYR A 795 8.08 38.55 -55.89
CA TYR A 795 9.28 39.01 -55.19
C TYR A 795 10.35 37.93 -55.30
N SER A 796 11.54 38.27 -55.80
CA SER A 796 12.60 37.31 -56.12
C SER A 796 13.44 36.87 -54.92
N ASN A 797 13.38 37.64 -53.85
CA ASN A 797 14.12 37.44 -52.62
C ASN A 797 13.37 36.49 -51.66
N HIS A 798 14.04 36.00 -50.62
CA HIS A 798 13.42 35.07 -49.66
C HIS A 798 12.29 35.74 -48.88
N ILE A 799 11.25 34.96 -48.60
CA ILE A 799 10.13 35.31 -47.72
C ILE A 799 9.75 34.09 -46.88
N ASP A 800 9.24 34.34 -45.68
CA ASP A 800 8.82 33.31 -44.72
C ASP A 800 7.30 33.32 -44.52
N ILE A 801 6.67 34.50 -44.63
CA ILE A 801 5.21 34.66 -44.64
C ILE A 801 4.85 35.61 -45.78
N TRP A 802 3.79 35.28 -46.52
CA TRP A 802 3.19 36.14 -47.53
C TRP A 802 1.80 36.59 -47.07
N GLN A 803 1.59 37.90 -46.90
CA GLN A 803 0.26 38.48 -46.77
C GLN A 803 -0.30 38.72 -48.18
N TYR A 804 -1.34 37.97 -48.54
CA TYR A 804 -1.84 37.88 -49.92
C TYR A 804 -3.19 38.57 -50.12
N SER A 805 -3.84 39.07 -49.07
CA SER A 805 -5.11 39.81 -49.16
C SER A 805 -5.33 40.65 -47.91
N ASP A 806 -5.95 41.82 -48.06
CA ASP A 806 -6.45 42.70 -46.99
C ASP A 806 -7.98 42.59 -46.79
N ARG A 807 -8.64 41.69 -47.53
CA ARG A 807 -10.11 41.61 -47.67
C ARG A 807 -10.63 40.19 -47.47
N GLY A 808 -9.94 39.39 -46.66
CA GLY A 808 -10.33 38.02 -46.37
C GLY A 808 -11.51 37.91 -45.40
N SER A 809 -12.02 36.69 -45.28
CA SER A 809 -13.04 36.30 -44.32
C SER A 809 -12.61 35.01 -43.62
N VAL A 810 -12.55 35.05 -42.29
CA VAL A 810 -12.14 33.91 -41.45
C VAL A 810 -13.33 33.54 -40.56
N PRO A 811 -13.79 32.28 -40.56
CA PRO A 811 -14.90 31.85 -39.71
C PRO A 811 -14.64 32.16 -38.23
N GLY A 812 -15.59 32.85 -37.61
CA GLY A 812 -15.50 33.29 -36.21
C GLY A 812 -14.92 34.70 -36.02
N LEU A 813 -14.35 35.30 -37.06
CA LEU A 813 -13.84 36.68 -37.02
C LEU A 813 -14.80 37.63 -37.74
N SER A 814 -14.77 38.91 -37.36
CA SER A 814 -15.60 39.97 -37.94
C SER A 814 -14.74 40.98 -38.69
N GLY A 815 -15.30 41.59 -39.73
CA GLY A 815 -14.60 42.58 -40.56
C GLY A 815 -13.73 41.97 -41.65
N SER A 816 -13.00 42.83 -42.37
CA SER A 816 -11.96 42.40 -43.31
C SER A 816 -10.75 41.89 -42.54
N ILE A 817 -10.21 40.77 -42.98
CA ILE A 817 -9.08 40.10 -42.33
C ILE A 817 -7.91 40.01 -43.32
N ASP A 818 -6.74 40.37 -42.83
CA ASP A 818 -5.49 40.23 -43.56
C ASP A 818 -5.09 38.75 -43.58
N MET A 819 -4.86 38.23 -44.78
CA MET A 819 -4.71 36.80 -45.04
C MET A 819 -3.27 36.44 -45.35
N ASN A 820 -2.79 35.41 -44.67
CA ASN A 820 -1.38 35.04 -44.66
C ASN A 820 -1.16 33.59 -45.12
N LYS A 821 0.01 33.33 -45.72
CA LYS A 821 0.48 31.99 -46.06
C LYS A 821 1.93 31.83 -45.65
N ALA A 822 2.22 30.78 -44.89
CA ALA A 822 3.58 30.44 -44.48
C ALA A 822 4.36 29.83 -45.68
N TYR A 823 5.61 30.25 -45.87
CA TYR A 823 6.57 29.67 -46.82
C TYR A 823 7.71 28.93 -46.11
N SER A 824 7.82 29.10 -44.80
CA SER A 824 8.76 28.42 -43.92
C SER A 824 8.04 27.57 -42.89
N ASN A 825 8.77 26.63 -42.29
CA ASN A 825 8.31 25.95 -41.08
C ASN A 825 8.59 26.81 -39.85
N PHE A 826 7.67 26.80 -38.88
CA PHE A 826 7.76 27.50 -37.60
C PHE A 826 7.47 26.57 -36.42
#